data_AF-A0A6M0RLG0-F1
#
_entry.id   AF-A0A6M0RLG0-F1
#
_cell.length_a   1.000
_cell.length_b   1.000
_cell.length_c   1.000
_cell.angle_alpha   90.00
_cell.angle_beta   90.00
_cell.angle_gamma   90.00
#
_symmetry.space_group_name_H-M   'P 1'
#
loop_
_entity.id
_entity.type
_entity.pdbx_description
1 polymer ?
#
loop_
_entity_poly.entity_id
_entity_poly.type
_entity_poly.pdbx_seq_one_letter_code
_entity_poly.pdbx_strand_id
1 'polypeptide(L)'
;MAKIAQEARKGAACPLCGRESYCFLIGSDPQKPDKVLCSWTEVNRPPVGWTYQGLAKDNRPMFVRDSAKQKRSFKYPELIRLQPKVFDDCPEWHLDTPREPVGPGDLIVVTDGVTPGIHEVKRRVKKTLHCSPPGGTQVFLEVRESKTKPCVEDPDTGAELQQIEYLYPDPNNVEQMIGKVVRRQWSDRRQWMEGFTKTKEVRPWYWNSDLPGWTMGRGSRPWPLYRENEAKEAIMRGEVLFVVAGEQAVEVYRRLGLVATTNQGGEARHKDIPDRLANAWAIAKDASLKPLLVIHPDFDLTGEQTFTRSLQRVCRRQGMAAVSLNPLSIWNEMPHGGDIKDVVDGLDIPPDELLTRLENAIDEAIDLAELAERNIKRRLWWNAPDSLDGELGYWKATGGEDERRFMPLTNFDLQIEKEVISLDGGGFLLQVKRTSEHHQHRLFLPSLNFTSVNKFEDTIKQALGGAIICRLNVNQMKSLLRVRLDEYHSRGGKLYRLAERAGQQADGYWVFAKHQLKPDGSATDENESLWIWNDNITGQADTLPQPQYNPPSDEALPNLVKAMIGFYGPKNIYPALLTIGYGLAATHYQEFIEKTGSFPILNVIGDGGGGKTTAGECALSLSGMHTDKAGGMLKEVTVSAAYERLKLLGGLLHCWDDPHRTPELDEFLKGLYNGKPRLVRGGDAGKFNAQKPHSALMVASNFAAGETNAATMSRLILLWFDCKDRCRGRDEWLQLRQAMNKASGAMAKIISLGVDLDAIGAWEETLIPHLPHAHSRMARSLAIILHYGNEALRLAGMTDHYDLLDYLIKQVCSMANDSDASTDSLRDFVERMSTFRSESKLGEWNMRFVRDGNRHGKISCLSIRLNDVWRVVDGNSSLAYNKQILKNLLTSAGANMADRQKFHGNEDVSKAFGRKATDDPKWRLSRCVSIPIGIIQDYIDAEESSVDVSTLSTNDSDQGELLDGQDSHRLTPICQSTVNLKEKSQPIDDEGITSTEQTGTVGDSCVDKKKCQPEAFVDTSLSTDETNTQQGLEGDLDPRLTRLTQKHAPISEPPQIPPLQVGDQVIPTGDTSWIRRGSTRLPKKSIETIDRNSPRIQLSRMTAEGCHTLQRPSLILTISKDRSVIKVRNQDLGRTDFFTTDGVQLYCKRCDVSVGAVVIYVGSNAKLKKTLSHHRYRVAAIDADHAQLTELTGDDVLATVPVADLLNASKRVADPTEQVT
;
A
#
# COMPACT_ATOMS: atom_id res chain seq x y z
N MET A 1 30.44 -30.28 -16.94
CA MET A 1 29.28 -29.85 -17.75
C MET A 1 28.31 -31.01 -17.87
N ALA A 2 27.09 -30.87 -17.33
CA ALA A 2 26.07 -31.91 -17.42
C ALA A 2 25.65 -32.08 -18.90
N LYS A 3 25.59 -33.33 -19.40
CA LYS A 3 25.07 -33.59 -20.75
C LYS A 3 23.59 -33.21 -20.77
N ILE A 4 23.20 -32.28 -21.64
CA ILE A 4 21.83 -31.79 -21.73
C ILE A 4 21.02 -32.83 -22.51
N ALA A 5 19.92 -33.31 -21.92
CA ALA A 5 18.91 -34.06 -22.65
C ALA A 5 17.94 -33.05 -23.28
N GLN A 6 17.84 -33.06 -24.61
CA GLN A 6 16.99 -32.14 -25.36
C GLN A 6 16.02 -32.92 -26.24
N GLU A 7 14.75 -32.52 -26.29
CA GLU A 7 13.80 -33.12 -27.24
C GLU A 7 14.16 -32.71 -28.68
N ALA A 8 14.04 -33.66 -29.61
CA ALA A 8 14.22 -33.43 -31.03
C ALA A 8 13.26 -32.32 -31.49
N ARG A 9 13.74 -31.43 -32.38
CA ARG A 9 13.01 -30.27 -32.89
C ARG A 9 13.47 -29.91 -34.28
N LYS A 10 12.73 -29.04 -34.96
CA LYS A 10 13.09 -28.53 -36.30
C LYS A 10 14.50 -27.91 -36.30
N GLY A 11 15.43 -28.49 -37.06
CA GLY A 11 16.87 -28.13 -37.08
C GLY A 11 17.79 -29.03 -36.23
N ALA A 12 17.24 -29.95 -35.45
CA ALA A 12 17.93 -31.03 -34.73
C ALA A 12 17.00 -32.25 -34.64
N ALA A 13 16.65 -32.82 -35.81
CA ALA A 13 15.79 -33.99 -35.90
C ALA A 13 16.50 -35.24 -35.35
N CYS A 14 15.72 -36.23 -34.91
CA CYS A 14 16.26 -37.49 -34.42
C CYS A 14 17.10 -38.18 -35.51
N PRO A 15 18.40 -38.46 -35.29
CA PRO A 15 19.24 -39.06 -36.31
C PRO A 15 18.89 -40.53 -36.59
N LEU A 16 18.01 -41.15 -35.79
CA LEU A 16 17.59 -42.54 -35.96
C LEU A 16 16.30 -42.68 -36.76
N CYS A 17 15.30 -41.84 -36.50
CA CYS A 17 13.98 -41.93 -37.15
C CYS A 17 13.61 -40.70 -38.00
N GLY A 18 14.43 -39.66 -38.02
CA GLY A 18 14.22 -38.42 -38.77
C GLY A 18 13.13 -37.50 -38.21
N ARG A 19 12.46 -37.84 -37.11
CA ARG A 19 11.35 -37.04 -36.56
C ARG A 19 11.83 -35.86 -35.73
N GLU A 20 11.04 -34.78 -35.76
CA GLU A 20 11.30 -33.50 -35.08
C GLU A 20 10.55 -33.35 -33.74
N SER A 21 10.08 -34.44 -33.14
CA SER A 21 9.47 -34.46 -31.81
C SER A 21 9.45 -35.89 -31.24
N TYR A 22 9.15 -36.05 -29.94
CA TYR A 22 9.00 -37.35 -29.26
C TYR A 22 10.27 -38.22 -29.15
N CYS A 23 11.45 -37.68 -29.48
CA CYS A 23 12.74 -38.34 -29.24
C CYS A 23 13.63 -37.43 -28.41
N PHE A 24 14.47 -37.98 -27.52
CA PHE A 24 15.43 -37.18 -26.75
C PHE A 24 16.85 -37.41 -27.25
N LEU A 25 17.55 -36.31 -27.54
CA LEU A 25 18.94 -36.24 -27.98
C LEU A 25 19.79 -35.88 -26.76
N ILE A 26 20.75 -36.75 -26.41
CA ILE A 26 21.56 -36.62 -25.20
C ILE A 26 23.02 -36.56 -25.61
N GLY A 27 23.67 -35.42 -25.38
CA GLY A 27 25.06 -35.17 -25.77
C GLY A 27 25.49 -33.76 -25.43
N SER A 28 26.77 -33.45 -25.67
CA SER A 28 27.26 -32.08 -25.59
C SER A 28 26.80 -31.22 -26.76
N ASP A 29 26.48 -31.83 -27.91
CA ASP A 29 25.99 -31.17 -29.12
C ASP A 29 24.69 -31.84 -29.60
N PRO A 30 23.54 -31.14 -29.63
CA PRO A 30 22.26 -31.67 -30.11
C PRO A 30 22.27 -32.09 -31.58
N GLN A 31 23.14 -31.53 -32.43
CA GLN A 31 23.28 -31.97 -33.83
C GLN A 31 24.12 -33.25 -33.95
N LYS A 32 24.90 -33.59 -32.93
CA LYS A 32 25.70 -34.81 -32.86
C LYS A 32 25.54 -35.49 -31.49
N PRO A 33 24.34 -36.00 -31.16
CA PRO A 33 24.11 -36.60 -29.86
C PRO A 33 24.95 -37.87 -29.67
N ASP A 34 25.40 -38.09 -28.44
CA ASP A 34 26.12 -39.32 -28.06
C ASP A 34 25.14 -40.47 -27.83
N LYS A 35 23.95 -40.15 -27.33
CA LYS A 35 22.84 -41.10 -27.08
C LYS A 35 21.51 -40.51 -27.53
N VAL A 36 20.59 -41.38 -27.96
CA VAL A 36 19.24 -40.99 -28.38
C VAL A 36 18.22 -41.96 -27.79
N LEU A 37 17.15 -41.41 -27.20
CA LEU A 37 15.95 -42.17 -26.81
C LEU A 37 14.92 -42.05 -27.94
N CYS A 38 14.65 -43.15 -28.65
CA CYS A 38 13.76 -43.15 -29.82
C CYS A 38 12.75 -44.29 -29.76
N SER A 39 11.46 -43.95 -29.61
CA SER A 39 10.36 -44.93 -29.61
C SER A 39 10.03 -45.50 -30.99
N TRP A 40 10.56 -44.90 -32.06
CA TRP A 40 10.17 -45.20 -33.44
C TRP A 40 11.19 -46.02 -34.22
N THR A 41 12.40 -46.22 -33.67
CA THR A 41 13.43 -47.07 -34.26
C THR A 41 13.34 -48.46 -33.66
N GLU A 42 13.21 -49.48 -34.50
CA GLU A 42 13.14 -50.87 -34.06
C GLU A 42 14.46 -51.30 -33.39
N VAL A 43 14.34 -51.91 -32.22
CA VAL A 43 15.47 -52.34 -31.37
C VAL A 43 16.45 -53.25 -32.13
N ASN A 44 15.95 -54.06 -33.07
CA ASN A 44 16.74 -55.06 -33.80
C ASN A 44 17.35 -54.55 -35.10
N ARG A 45 17.12 -53.28 -35.49
CA ARG A 45 17.67 -52.67 -36.72
C ARG A 45 18.11 -51.21 -36.48
N PRO A 46 19.12 -50.97 -35.63
CA PRO A 46 19.67 -49.63 -35.52
C PRO A 46 20.39 -49.22 -36.83
N PRO A 47 20.30 -47.95 -37.26
CA PRO A 47 21.07 -47.44 -38.39
C PRO A 47 22.59 -47.58 -38.18
N VAL A 48 23.34 -47.70 -39.29
CA VAL A 48 24.80 -47.82 -39.27
C VAL A 48 25.45 -46.70 -38.46
N GLY A 49 26.31 -47.06 -37.48
CA GLY A 49 26.96 -46.13 -36.57
C GLY A 49 26.24 -45.92 -35.22
N TRP A 50 25.17 -46.67 -34.96
CA TRP A 50 24.42 -46.67 -33.70
C TRP A 50 24.18 -48.09 -33.17
N THR A 51 24.29 -48.25 -31.86
CA THR A 51 24.06 -49.52 -31.17
C THR A 51 22.96 -49.36 -30.12
N TYR A 52 22.00 -50.30 -30.09
CA TYR A 52 20.98 -50.36 -29.04
C TYR A 52 21.60 -50.75 -27.68
N GLN A 53 21.24 -50.03 -26.62
CA GLN A 53 21.81 -50.24 -25.27
C GLN A 53 20.77 -50.69 -24.22
N GLY A 54 19.47 -50.57 -24.48
CA GLY A 54 18.42 -50.97 -23.53
C GLY A 54 17.21 -50.03 -23.54
N LEU A 55 16.29 -50.19 -22.59
CA LEU A 55 15.16 -49.29 -22.38
C LEU A 55 15.50 -48.24 -21.31
N ALA A 56 15.05 -47.00 -21.51
CA ALA A 56 15.09 -45.96 -20.48
C ALA A 56 13.95 -46.13 -19.46
N LYS A 57 13.96 -45.35 -18.36
CA LYS A 57 12.93 -45.42 -17.29
C LYS A 57 11.50 -45.15 -17.79
N ASP A 58 11.34 -44.46 -18.90
CA ASP A 58 10.06 -44.19 -19.56
C ASP A 58 9.69 -45.25 -20.63
N ASN A 59 10.37 -46.41 -20.60
CA ASN A 59 10.22 -47.54 -21.52
C ASN A 59 10.54 -47.22 -22.99
N ARG A 60 11.26 -46.12 -23.31
CA ARG A 60 11.72 -45.85 -24.67
C ARG A 60 13.06 -46.53 -24.98
N PRO A 61 13.24 -47.13 -26.17
CA PRO A 61 14.53 -47.66 -26.63
C PRO A 61 15.64 -46.61 -26.63
N MET A 62 16.79 -46.98 -26.09
CA MET A 62 18.00 -46.16 -26.00
C MET A 62 19.06 -46.68 -26.95
N PHE A 63 19.58 -45.79 -27.81
CA PHE A 63 20.65 -46.08 -28.75
C PHE A 63 21.84 -45.16 -28.51
N VAL A 64 23.06 -45.66 -28.71
CA VAL A 64 24.32 -44.96 -28.48
C VAL A 64 25.12 -44.92 -29.77
N ARG A 65 25.72 -43.77 -30.09
CA ARG A 65 26.55 -43.62 -31.28
C ARG A 65 27.88 -44.35 -31.07
N ASP A 66 28.31 -45.15 -32.03
CA ASP A 66 29.47 -46.05 -31.87
C ASP A 66 30.79 -45.29 -31.60
N SER A 67 30.88 -44.03 -32.01
CA SER A 67 32.04 -43.16 -31.79
C SER A 67 32.04 -42.38 -30.47
N ALA A 68 31.01 -42.51 -29.62
CA ALA A 68 30.76 -41.65 -28.44
C ALA A 68 31.62 -41.94 -27.18
N LYS A 69 32.85 -42.44 -27.38
CA LYS A 69 33.93 -42.64 -26.37
C LYS A 69 33.46 -43.04 -24.96
N GLN A 70 33.15 -44.33 -24.81
CA GLN A 70 32.74 -45.00 -23.57
C GLN A 70 33.61 -44.61 -22.35
N LYS A 71 32.97 -44.12 -21.26
CA LYS A 71 33.57 -44.25 -19.92
C LYS A 71 33.56 -45.74 -19.56
N ARG A 72 34.75 -46.27 -19.27
CA ARG A 72 35.07 -47.68 -18.97
C ARG A 72 34.00 -48.36 -18.11
N SER A 73 33.24 -49.23 -18.75
CA SER A 73 32.61 -50.40 -18.15
C SER A 73 33.65 -51.51 -18.04
N PHE A 74 33.64 -52.24 -16.92
CA PHE A 74 34.24 -53.57 -16.70
C PHE A 74 35.75 -53.74 -17.02
N LYS A 75 36.54 -53.97 -15.96
CA LYS A 75 37.80 -54.70 -16.05
C LYS A 75 37.55 -56.03 -16.79
N TYR A 76 38.37 -56.33 -17.79
CA TYR A 76 38.52 -57.68 -18.31
C TYR A 76 39.06 -58.60 -17.20
N PRO A 77 38.63 -59.87 -17.12
CA PRO A 77 39.21 -60.84 -16.18
C PRO A 77 40.67 -61.15 -16.57
N GLU A 78 41.58 -61.04 -15.61
CA GLU A 78 42.94 -61.57 -15.73
C GLU A 78 42.90 -63.11 -15.65
N LEU A 79 43.63 -63.78 -16.54
CA LEU A 79 43.75 -65.24 -16.57
C LEU A 79 44.50 -65.74 -15.33
N ILE A 80 43.86 -66.56 -14.50
CA ILE A 80 44.47 -67.20 -13.33
C ILE A 80 44.95 -68.61 -13.72
N ARG A 81 46.23 -68.91 -13.47
CA ARG A 81 46.88 -70.20 -13.81
C ARG A 81 46.96 -71.10 -12.57
N LEU A 82 46.54 -72.36 -12.68
CA LEU A 82 46.69 -73.38 -11.62
C LEU A 82 47.82 -74.37 -12.01
N GLN A 83 48.75 -74.63 -11.09
CA GLN A 83 49.73 -75.72 -11.24
C GLN A 83 49.44 -76.86 -10.23
N PRO A 84 49.56 -78.14 -10.65
CA PRO A 84 49.38 -79.27 -9.75
C PRO A 84 50.59 -79.42 -8.83
N LYS A 85 50.35 -79.67 -7.53
CA LYS A 85 51.40 -80.10 -6.60
C LYS A 85 51.08 -81.53 -6.17
N VAL A 86 51.96 -82.47 -6.51
CA VAL A 86 51.75 -83.90 -6.25
C VAL A 86 52.00 -84.20 -4.78
N PHE A 87 51.00 -84.74 -4.09
CA PHE A 87 51.13 -85.52 -2.85
C PHE A 87 50.54 -86.92 -3.12
N ASP A 88 51.10 -87.95 -2.52
CA ASP A 88 50.98 -89.34 -3.03
C ASP A 88 49.55 -89.89 -3.09
N ASP A 89 48.67 -89.51 -2.14
CA ASP A 89 47.26 -89.93 -2.12
C ASP A 89 46.32 -89.14 -3.05
N CYS A 90 46.64 -87.89 -3.41
CA CYS A 90 45.64 -86.94 -3.94
C CYS A 90 46.25 -85.76 -4.74
N PRO A 91 45.69 -85.41 -5.92
CA PRO A 91 46.01 -84.15 -6.58
C PRO A 91 45.23 -82.97 -5.96
N GLU A 92 45.87 -82.22 -5.07
CA GLU A 92 45.39 -80.90 -4.60
C GLU A 92 45.93 -79.76 -5.49
N TRP A 93 45.08 -78.79 -5.82
CA TRP A 93 45.42 -77.64 -6.68
C TRP A 93 45.53 -76.36 -5.85
N HIS A 94 46.67 -75.66 -5.91
CA HIS A 94 46.90 -74.41 -5.20
C HIS A 94 46.99 -73.20 -6.15
N LEU A 95 46.56 -72.02 -5.66
CA LEU A 95 46.63 -70.72 -6.34
C LEU A 95 48.05 -70.12 -6.20
N ASP A 96 48.65 -69.68 -7.31
CA ASP A 96 50.05 -69.19 -7.36
C ASP A 96 50.21 -67.67 -7.12
N THR A 97 49.15 -66.96 -6.70
CA THR A 97 49.25 -65.52 -6.35
C THR A 97 48.47 -65.18 -5.08
N PRO A 98 48.99 -64.28 -4.20
CA PRO A 98 48.39 -63.97 -2.92
C PRO A 98 47.29 -62.91 -3.10
N ARG A 99 46.09 -63.34 -3.47
CA ARG A 99 44.87 -62.51 -3.43
C ARG A 99 43.62 -63.38 -3.30
N GLU A 100 42.54 -62.78 -2.82
CA GLU A 100 41.16 -63.30 -2.80
C GLU A 100 40.20 -62.13 -3.08
N PRO A 101 38.91 -62.37 -3.45
CA PRO A 101 38.33 -63.68 -3.71
C PRO A 101 38.07 -63.99 -5.19
N VAL A 102 38.25 -65.26 -5.59
CA VAL A 102 37.77 -65.74 -6.90
C VAL A 102 36.24 -65.84 -6.85
N GLY A 103 35.56 -65.16 -7.77
CA GLY A 103 34.12 -64.95 -7.81
C GLY A 103 33.40 -65.74 -8.91
N PRO A 104 32.05 -65.82 -8.86
CA PRO A 104 31.26 -66.39 -9.96
C PRO A 104 31.44 -65.55 -11.23
N GLY A 105 31.75 -66.20 -12.36
CA GLY A 105 32.05 -65.55 -13.63
C GLY A 105 33.54 -65.38 -13.94
N ASP A 106 34.44 -65.73 -13.01
CA ASP A 106 35.88 -65.79 -13.31
C ASP A 106 36.21 -66.99 -14.20
N LEU A 107 37.26 -66.83 -15.04
CA LEU A 107 37.78 -67.87 -15.93
C LEU A 107 39.12 -68.38 -15.39
N ILE A 108 39.20 -69.67 -15.11
CA ILE A 108 40.40 -70.34 -14.58
C ILE A 108 41.01 -71.20 -15.68
N VAL A 109 42.34 -71.13 -15.87
CA VAL A 109 43.04 -72.02 -16.81
C VAL A 109 43.78 -73.10 -16.05
N VAL A 110 43.41 -74.34 -16.33
CA VAL A 110 44.14 -75.53 -15.89
C VAL A 110 45.02 -75.94 -17.07
N THR A 111 46.30 -75.56 -17.09
CA THR A 111 47.17 -75.83 -18.24
C THR A 111 47.71 -77.26 -18.26
N ASP A 112 47.98 -77.84 -17.09
CA ASP A 112 48.86 -79.00 -16.95
C ASP A 112 48.15 -80.11 -16.15
N GLY A 113 47.29 -80.91 -16.79
CA GLY A 113 46.49 -81.93 -16.10
C GLY A 113 45.61 -82.80 -17.00
N VAL A 114 44.69 -83.56 -16.40
CA VAL A 114 43.83 -84.57 -17.08
C VAL A 114 42.75 -83.94 -17.97
N THR A 115 42.20 -82.79 -17.57
CA THR A 115 41.22 -82.03 -18.35
C THR A 115 41.70 -80.59 -18.57
N PRO A 116 42.71 -80.36 -19.43
CA PRO A 116 43.28 -79.04 -19.64
C PRO A 116 42.32 -78.13 -20.42
N GLY A 117 42.12 -76.90 -19.96
CA GLY A 117 41.16 -75.97 -20.56
C GLY A 117 40.86 -74.72 -19.72
N ILE A 118 40.05 -73.83 -20.30
CA ILE A 118 39.51 -72.64 -19.62
C ILE A 118 38.15 -73.01 -19.03
N HIS A 119 38.00 -72.85 -17.72
CA HIS A 119 36.80 -73.21 -16.97
C HIS A 119 36.16 -71.97 -16.36
N GLU A 120 34.84 -71.84 -16.50
CA GLU A 120 34.09 -70.72 -15.96
C GLU A 120 33.48 -71.07 -14.61
N VAL A 121 33.73 -70.25 -13.59
CA VAL A 121 33.33 -70.51 -12.20
C VAL A 121 31.83 -70.25 -12.00
N LYS A 122 31.14 -71.29 -11.53
CA LYS A 122 29.70 -71.25 -11.22
C LYS A 122 29.43 -71.71 -9.78
N ARG A 123 28.55 -70.96 -9.10
CA ARG A 123 28.28 -71.01 -7.66
C ARG A 123 26.79 -70.71 -7.43
N ARG A 124 26.00 -71.64 -6.90
CA ARG A 124 24.56 -71.40 -6.64
C ARG A 124 24.05 -72.18 -5.41
N VAL A 125 23.93 -71.47 -4.28
CA VAL A 125 23.57 -72.00 -2.95
C VAL A 125 24.69 -72.85 -2.30
N LYS A 126 24.76 -72.81 -0.97
CA LYS A 126 25.53 -73.67 -0.05
C LYS A 126 26.97 -74.05 -0.49
N LYS A 127 27.80 -73.00 -0.56
CA LYS A 127 29.27 -72.99 -0.37
C LYS A 127 30.17 -73.60 -1.46
N THR A 128 29.73 -74.58 -2.24
CA THR A 128 30.60 -75.20 -3.27
C THR A 128 30.94 -74.24 -4.42
N LEU A 129 32.14 -74.42 -4.99
CA LEU A 129 32.49 -73.91 -6.32
C LEU A 129 32.53 -75.08 -7.30
N HIS A 130 31.92 -74.89 -8.47
CA HIS A 130 31.90 -75.88 -9.55
C HIS A 130 32.62 -75.32 -10.78
N CYS A 131 33.46 -76.16 -11.40
CA CYS A 131 34.09 -75.87 -12.69
C CYS A 131 33.79 -77.03 -13.66
N SER A 132 33.09 -76.76 -14.76
CA SER A 132 32.76 -77.78 -15.79
C SER A 132 33.30 -77.34 -17.15
N PRO A 133 34.02 -78.20 -17.90
CA PRO A 133 34.33 -77.94 -19.31
C PRO A 133 33.12 -78.25 -20.23
N PRO A 134 33.09 -77.74 -21.47
CA PRO A 134 32.00 -78.00 -22.42
C PRO A 134 31.96 -79.51 -22.76
N GLY A 135 30.93 -80.19 -22.25
CA GLY A 135 30.71 -81.63 -22.45
C GLY A 135 31.46 -82.57 -21.50
N GLY A 136 32.13 -82.10 -20.44
CA GLY A 136 32.99 -82.93 -19.59
C GLY A 136 32.77 -82.82 -18.07
N THR A 137 33.62 -83.53 -17.33
CA THR A 137 33.56 -83.76 -15.88
C THR A 137 33.61 -82.48 -15.03
N GLN A 138 32.84 -82.44 -13.94
CA GLN A 138 32.90 -81.32 -12.98
C GLN A 138 34.08 -81.49 -12.01
N VAL A 139 34.82 -80.41 -11.75
CA VAL A 139 35.75 -80.30 -10.62
C VAL A 139 35.03 -79.62 -9.45
N PHE A 140 35.16 -80.19 -8.25
CA PHE A 140 34.60 -79.64 -7.02
C PHE A 140 35.71 -79.07 -6.13
N LEU A 141 35.55 -77.81 -5.68
CA LEU A 141 36.42 -77.17 -4.69
C LEU A 141 35.62 -76.91 -3.40
N GLU A 142 36.09 -77.45 -2.29
CA GLU A 142 35.45 -77.33 -0.98
C GLU A 142 36.18 -76.27 -0.12
N VAL A 143 35.47 -75.21 0.29
CA VAL A 143 36.02 -74.19 1.20
C VAL A 143 35.67 -74.56 2.64
N ARG A 144 36.67 -74.83 3.48
CA ARG A 144 36.46 -75.09 4.92
C ARG A 144 36.08 -73.80 5.64
N GLU A 145 34.89 -73.77 6.25
CA GLU A 145 34.57 -72.78 7.28
C GLU A 145 35.25 -73.17 8.60
N SER A 146 36.19 -72.35 9.05
CA SER A 146 36.62 -72.37 10.44
C SER A 146 35.46 -71.97 11.34
N LYS A 147 35.11 -72.85 12.28
CA LYS A 147 34.13 -72.64 13.33
C LYS A 147 34.38 -71.29 14.05
N THR A 148 33.28 -70.56 14.27
CA THR A 148 33.07 -69.58 15.35
C THR A 148 34.24 -68.66 15.68
N LYS A 149 34.25 -67.44 15.13
CA LYS A 149 35.05 -66.34 15.69
C LYS A 149 34.23 -65.55 16.73
N PRO A 150 34.82 -65.21 17.88
CA PRO A 150 34.17 -64.41 18.93
C PRO A 150 34.04 -62.95 18.50
N CYS A 151 33.31 -62.15 19.29
CA CYS A 151 33.10 -60.71 19.10
C CYS A 151 34.39 -60.00 18.65
N VAL A 152 34.31 -59.27 17.54
CA VAL A 152 35.42 -58.48 17.00
C VAL A 152 35.20 -57.04 17.47
N GLU A 153 36.11 -56.53 18.30
CA GLU A 153 36.27 -55.10 18.51
C GLU A 153 36.91 -54.49 17.28
N ASP A 154 36.37 -53.38 16.81
CA ASP A 154 37.03 -52.57 15.78
C ASP A 154 38.25 -51.87 16.39
N PRO A 155 39.46 -52.11 15.87
CA PRO A 155 40.69 -51.58 16.47
C PRO A 155 40.85 -50.05 16.29
N ASP A 156 40.11 -49.42 15.36
CA ASP A 156 40.21 -47.98 15.09
C ASP A 156 39.15 -47.19 15.88
N THR A 157 37.94 -47.73 16.08
CA THR A 157 36.85 -47.04 16.80
C THR A 157 36.56 -47.58 18.19
N GLY A 158 37.07 -48.77 18.55
CA GLY A 158 36.71 -49.48 19.78
C GLY A 158 35.26 -50.01 19.77
N ALA A 159 34.56 -49.97 18.63
CA ALA A 159 33.18 -50.42 18.54
C ALA A 159 33.07 -51.94 18.50
N GLU A 160 32.08 -52.50 19.20
CA GLU A 160 31.86 -53.95 19.29
C GLU A 160 30.72 -54.39 18.37
N LEU A 161 30.88 -55.56 17.74
CA LEU A 161 29.78 -56.21 17.04
C LEU A 161 28.81 -56.85 18.06
N GLN A 162 27.64 -56.26 18.22
CA GLN A 162 26.61 -56.72 19.13
C GLN A 162 25.67 -57.73 18.43
N GLN A 163 25.40 -58.85 19.10
CA GLN A 163 24.29 -59.74 18.77
C GLN A 163 23.21 -59.62 19.85
N ILE A 164 22.05 -59.10 19.47
CA ILE A 164 20.90 -58.90 20.34
C ILE A 164 19.81 -59.90 19.95
N GLU A 165 19.25 -60.61 20.92
CA GLU A 165 18.16 -61.56 20.71
C GLU A 165 16.85 -61.05 21.33
N TYR A 166 15.81 -60.91 20.50
CA TYR A 166 14.45 -60.56 20.93
C TYR A 166 13.58 -61.81 20.89
N LEU A 167 13.15 -62.29 22.05
CA LEU A 167 12.35 -63.51 22.17
C LEU A 167 10.85 -63.22 22.01
N TYR A 168 10.14 -64.12 21.34
CA TYR A 168 8.69 -64.10 21.14
C TYR A 168 8.08 -65.33 21.81
N PRO A 169 7.60 -65.20 23.05
CA PRO A 169 6.91 -66.28 23.75
C PRO A 169 5.52 -66.53 23.14
N ASP A 170 4.97 -67.73 23.32
CA ASP A 170 3.59 -68.04 22.95
C ASP A 170 2.64 -67.20 23.83
N PRO A 171 1.70 -66.42 23.26
CA PRO A 171 0.74 -65.65 24.05
C PRO A 171 -0.07 -66.52 25.02
N ASN A 172 -0.31 -67.79 24.68
CA ASN A 172 -1.08 -68.73 25.51
C ASN A 172 -0.20 -69.53 26.48
N ASN A 173 1.12 -69.52 26.28
CA ASN A 173 2.07 -70.20 27.14
C ASN A 173 3.41 -69.45 27.16
N VAL A 174 3.56 -68.53 28.10
CA VAL A 174 4.71 -67.63 28.18
C VAL A 174 6.05 -68.34 28.39
N GLU A 175 6.03 -69.58 28.91
CA GLU A 175 7.22 -70.42 29.07
C GLU A 175 7.69 -71.02 27.74
N GLN A 176 6.81 -71.11 26.74
CA GLN A 176 7.10 -71.67 25.43
C GLN A 176 7.53 -70.58 24.44
N MET A 177 8.79 -70.64 23.99
CA MET A 177 9.28 -69.73 22.95
C MET A 177 8.87 -70.25 21.57
N ILE A 178 8.18 -69.43 20.78
CA ILE A 178 7.75 -69.78 19.42
C ILE A 178 8.61 -69.11 18.35
N GLY A 179 9.25 -67.99 18.69
CA GLY A 179 10.11 -67.24 17.79
C GLY A 179 11.22 -66.48 18.52
N LYS A 180 12.29 -66.15 17.81
CA LYS A 180 13.25 -65.12 18.21
C LYS A 180 13.77 -64.34 17.01
N VAL A 181 13.98 -63.04 17.17
CA VAL A 181 14.67 -62.20 16.19
C VAL A 181 16.09 -61.98 16.67
N VAL A 182 17.07 -62.39 15.87
CA VAL A 182 18.50 -62.15 16.13
C VAL A 182 18.93 -60.96 15.29
N ARG A 183 19.36 -59.88 15.96
CA ARG A 183 19.87 -58.65 15.35
C ARG A 183 21.39 -58.58 15.54
N ARG A 184 22.13 -58.42 14.46
CA ARG A 184 23.58 -58.18 14.47
C ARG A 184 23.87 -56.78 13.95
N GLN A 185 24.57 -55.98 14.75
CA GLN A 185 24.92 -54.59 14.42
C GLN A 185 26.17 -54.13 15.20
N TRP A 186 26.87 -53.11 14.73
CA TRP A 186 27.93 -52.45 15.49
C TRP A 186 27.36 -51.53 16.57
N SER A 187 28.04 -51.41 17.72
CA SER A 187 27.64 -50.55 18.83
C SER A 187 27.61 -49.06 18.46
N ASP A 188 28.48 -48.62 17.54
CA ASP A 188 28.59 -47.22 17.08
C ASP A 188 27.70 -46.89 15.87
N ARG A 189 26.86 -47.83 15.41
CA ARG A 189 25.93 -47.69 14.26
C ARG A 189 26.57 -47.10 12.99
N ARG A 190 27.88 -47.26 12.77
CA ARG A 190 28.54 -46.72 11.56
C ARG A 190 28.08 -47.39 10.29
N GLN A 191 28.25 -46.69 9.18
CA GLN A 191 27.70 -47.07 7.87
C GLN A 191 28.54 -48.14 7.14
N TRP A 192 29.21 -49.05 7.87
CA TRP A 192 30.21 -49.95 7.29
C TRP A 192 30.29 -51.37 7.88
N MET A 193 30.59 -52.31 6.99
CA MET A 193 31.28 -53.59 7.22
C MET A 193 31.96 -53.91 5.88
N GLU A 194 33.24 -54.29 5.83
CA GLU A 194 33.85 -54.61 4.52
C GLU A 194 33.20 -55.87 3.92
N GLY A 195 32.96 -55.87 2.60
CA GLY A 195 32.28 -56.94 1.87
C GLY A 195 30.75 -57.05 2.14
N PHE A 196 30.21 -56.39 3.17
CA PHE A 196 28.77 -56.45 3.48
C PHE A 196 28.05 -55.16 3.07
N THR A 197 27.00 -55.31 2.27
CA THR A 197 26.15 -54.20 1.80
C THR A 197 25.11 -53.71 2.80
N LYS A 198 25.13 -54.20 4.06
CA LYS A 198 24.13 -53.88 5.09
C LYS A 198 24.80 -53.54 6.42
N THR A 199 24.37 -52.42 7.03
CA THR A 199 24.82 -51.91 8.33
C THR A 199 24.18 -52.63 9.52
N LYS A 200 23.09 -53.35 9.28
CA LYS A 200 22.37 -54.17 10.26
C LYS A 200 21.87 -55.46 9.61
N GLU A 201 21.96 -56.58 10.31
CA GLU A 201 21.39 -57.86 9.89
C GLU A 201 20.34 -58.32 10.90
N VAL A 202 19.09 -58.45 10.45
CA VAL A 202 17.97 -58.92 11.28
C VAL A 202 17.49 -60.25 10.73
N ARG A 203 17.63 -61.32 11.53
CA ARG A 203 17.29 -62.69 11.13
C ARG A 203 16.22 -63.26 12.07
N PRO A 204 15.03 -63.61 11.57
CA PRO A 204 14.05 -64.34 12.36
C PRO A 204 14.45 -65.81 12.48
N TRP A 205 14.12 -66.40 13.62
CA TRP A 205 14.27 -67.82 13.94
C TRP A 205 12.98 -68.30 14.60
N TYR A 206 12.51 -69.48 14.26
CA TYR A 206 11.34 -70.09 14.91
C TYR A 206 11.75 -71.38 15.60
N TRP A 207 11.01 -71.75 16.65
CA TRP A 207 11.18 -73.05 17.28
C TRP A 207 10.50 -74.11 16.42
N ASN A 208 11.27 -75.03 15.85
CA ASN A 208 10.71 -76.10 15.03
C ASN A 208 10.38 -77.30 15.94
N SER A 209 9.09 -77.63 16.05
CA SER A 209 8.64 -78.79 16.83
C SER A 209 9.05 -80.11 16.21
N ASP A 210 9.19 -80.14 14.87
CA ASP A 210 9.45 -81.37 14.10
C ASP A 210 10.96 -81.69 14.06
N LEU A 211 11.79 -80.66 14.21
CA LEU A 211 13.24 -80.76 14.40
C LEU A 211 13.60 -79.95 15.66
N PRO A 212 13.62 -80.57 16.86
CA PRO A 212 13.73 -79.84 18.12
C PRO A 212 14.97 -78.94 18.13
N GLY A 213 14.72 -77.64 17.96
CA GLY A 213 15.75 -76.63 17.82
C GLY A 213 15.31 -75.37 17.07
N TRP A 214 16.14 -74.34 17.18
CA TRP A 214 15.95 -73.08 16.47
C TRP A 214 16.26 -73.25 14.98
N THR A 215 15.26 -73.01 14.14
CA THR A 215 15.43 -73.00 12.68
C THR A 215 15.34 -71.57 12.17
N MET A 216 16.30 -71.16 11.35
CA MET A 216 16.33 -69.83 10.75
C MET A 216 15.15 -69.67 9.77
N GLY A 217 14.36 -68.63 9.96
CA GLY A 217 13.15 -68.36 9.19
C GLY A 217 12.01 -67.88 10.08
N ARG A 218 10.86 -67.57 9.47
CA ARG A 218 9.65 -67.17 10.20
C ARG A 218 8.81 -68.37 10.65
N GLY A 219 9.02 -69.56 10.09
CA GLY A 219 8.12 -70.69 10.29
C GLY A 219 6.73 -70.45 9.69
N SER A 220 5.82 -71.40 9.87
CA SER A 220 4.44 -71.33 9.37
C SER A 220 3.46 -70.71 10.37
N ARG A 221 3.82 -70.62 11.65
CA ARG A 221 2.95 -70.07 12.70
C ARG A 221 2.92 -68.54 12.65
N PRO A 222 1.77 -67.90 12.92
CA PRO A 222 1.68 -66.46 13.04
C PRO A 222 2.39 -65.98 14.31
N TRP A 223 3.34 -65.06 14.16
CA TRP A 223 4.12 -64.54 15.29
C TRP A 223 3.34 -63.51 16.09
N PRO A 224 3.44 -63.52 17.43
CA PRO A 224 2.86 -62.49 18.27
C PRO A 224 3.55 -61.15 18.09
N LEU A 225 2.91 -60.09 18.58
CA LEU A 225 3.59 -58.81 18.74
C LEU A 225 4.75 -58.98 19.73
N TYR A 226 5.81 -58.20 19.52
CA TYR A 226 6.86 -58.15 20.54
C TYR A 226 6.27 -57.52 21.80
N ARG A 227 6.33 -58.26 22.93
CA ARG A 227 5.67 -57.88 24.20
C ARG A 227 4.13 -57.84 24.12
N GLU A 228 3.50 -58.70 23.31
CA GLU A 228 2.03 -58.70 23.13
C GLU A 228 1.23 -58.79 24.44
N ASN A 229 1.66 -59.61 25.40
CA ASN A 229 0.95 -59.76 26.68
C ASN A 229 1.02 -58.49 27.54
N GLU A 230 2.20 -57.85 27.64
CA GLU A 230 2.37 -56.57 28.34
C GLU A 230 1.50 -55.48 27.70
N ALA A 231 1.44 -55.45 26.36
CA ALA A 231 0.60 -54.52 25.61
C ALA A 231 -0.91 -54.73 25.87
N LYS A 232 -1.38 -55.98 25.90
CA LYS A 232 -2.79 -56.31 26.21
C LYS A 232 -3.16 -55.93 27.64
N GLU A 233 -2.28 -56.20 28.60
CA GLU A 233 -2.50 -55.83 30.00
C GLU A 233 -2.59 -54.31 30.18
N ALA A 234 -1.71 -53.54 29.54
CA ALA A 234 -1.75 -52.08 29.57
C ALA A 234 -3.07 -51.53 29.02
N ILE A 235 -3.54 -52.06 27.88
CA ILE A 235 -4.84 -51.69 27.30
C ILE A 235 -5.98 -52.01 28.28
N MET A 236 -5.97 -53.19 28.90
CA MET A 236 -6.99 -53.61 29.87
C MET A 236 -6.96 -52.79 31.17
N ARG A 237 -5.86 -52.09 31.48
CA ARG A 237 -5.79 -51.10 32.57
C ARG A 237 -6.17 -49.68 32.12
N GLY A 238 -6.42 -49.46 30.82
CA GLY A 238 -6.71 -48.14 30.25
C GLY A 238 -5.48 -47.25 30.10
N GLU A 239 -4.28 -47.82 30.07
CA GLU A 239 -3.01 -47.10 29.97
C GLU A 239 -2.67 -46.69 28.53
N VAL A 240 -1.64 -45.85 28.40
CA VAL A 240 -1.03 -45.48 27.12
C VAL A 240 -0.14 -46.62 26.63
N LEU A 241 -0.31 -47.02 25.37
CA LEU A 241 0.52 -48.03 24.71
C LEU A 241 1.28 -47.40 23.55
N PHE A 242 2.62 -47.45 23.60
CA PHE A 242 3.46 -46.99 22.50
C PHE A 242 3.57 -48.07 21.40
N VAL A 243 3.40 -47.66 20.15
CA VAL A 243 3.62 -48.49 18.97
C VAL A 243 4.78 -47.91 18.17
N VAL A 244 5.88 -48.65 18.10
CA VAL A 244 7.16 -48.18 17.57
C VAL A 244 7.65 -49.02 16.39
N ALA A 245 8.58 -48.48 15.63
CA ALA A 245 9.10 -49.08 14.40
C ALA A 245 10.03 -50.30 14.60
N GLY A 246 10.48 -50.63 15.82
CA GLY A 246 11.37 -51.78 16.03
C GLY A 246 11.58 -52.23 17.47
N GLU A 247 12.11 -53.44 17.66
CA GLU A 247 12.22 -54.10 18.97
C GLU A 247 13.20 -53.36 19.89
N GLN A 248 14.25 -52.74 19.33
CA GLN A 248 15.20 -51.92 20.11
C GLN A 248 14.53 -50.67 20.71
N ALA A 249 13.55 -50.08 20.01
CA ALA A 249 12.77 -48.96 20.53
C ALA A 249 11.81 -49.39 21.63
N VAL A 250 11.22 -50.59 21.53
CA VAL A 250 10.36 -51.17 22.59
C VAL A 250 11.13 -51.30 23.90
N GLU A 251 12.36 -51.83 23.85
CA GLU A 251 13.17 -51.99 25.06
C GLU A 251 13.65 -50.64 25.62
N VAL A 252 13.81 -49.60 24.79
CA VAL A 252 14.06 -48.24 25.29
C VAL A 252 12.87 -47.72 26.09
N TYR A 253 11.67 -47.79 25.55
CA TYR A 253 10.46 -47.39 26.27
C TYR A 253 10.29 -48.16 27.58
N ARG A 254 10.55 -49.47 27.55
CA ARG A 254 10.48 -50.33 28.74
C ARG A 254 11.48 -49.92 29.82
N ARG A 255 12.69 -49.49 29.45
CA ARG A 255 13.68 -48.95 30.40
C ARG A 255 13.25 -47.61 31.01
N LEU A 256 12.42 -46.84 30.30
CA LEU A 256 11.79 -45.62 30.80
C LEU A 256 10.53 -45.88 31.63
N GLY A 257 10.17 -47.15 31.88
CA GLY A 257 8.97 -47.53 32.62
C GLY A 257 7.67 -47.45 31.81
N LEU A 258 7.76 -47.32 30.49
CA LEU A 258 6.61 -47.19 29.58
C LEU A 258 6.36 -48.50 28.82
N VAL A 259 5.10 -48.79 28.53
CA VAL A 259 4.71 -50.00 27.78
C VAL A 259 4.74 -49.72 26.28
N ALA A 260 5.48 -50.54 25.53
CA ALA A 260 5.59 -50.41 24.09
C ALA A 260 5.50 -51.78 23.39
N THR A 261 5.11 -51.77 22.12
CA THR A 261 5.06 -52.97 21.28
C THR A 261 5.44 -52.67 19.83
N THR A 262 5.78 -53.72 19.08
CA THR A 262 6.06 -53.65 17.64
C THR A 262 5.81 -55.00 16.96
N ASN A 263 5.78 -55.01 15.63
CA ASN A 263 5.73 -56.23 14.83
C ASN A 263 7.12 -56.83 14.61
N GLN A 264 7.15 -58.11 14.24
CA GLN A 264 8.36 -58.79 13.82
C GLN A 264 8.99 -58.11 12.59
N GLY A 265 10.19 -57.55 12.77
CA GLY A 265 10.89 -56.82 11.71
C GLY A 265 10.38 -55.40 11.51
N GLY A 266 9.70 -54.85 12.53
CA GLY A 266 9.39 -53.44 12.64
C GLY A 266 8.17 -52.98 11.86
N GLU A 267 8.32 -51.91 11.09
CA GLU A 267 7.24 -51.25 10.34
C GLU A 267 6.57 -52.17 9.28
N ALA A 268 7.17 -53.31 8.96
CA ALA A 268 6.56 -54.29 8.08
C ALA A 268 5.32 -54.95 8.75
N ARG A 269 4.17 -54.94 8.06
CA ARG A 269 2.87 -55.52 8.50
C ARG A 269 2.21 -54.83 9.69
N HIS A 270 2.47 -53.55 9.93
CA HIS A 270 1.77 -52.72 10.95
C HIS A 270 0.25 -52.91 11.03
N LYS A 271 -0.41 -53.32 9.94
CA LYS A 271 -1.85 -53.65 9.90
C LYS A 271 -2.27 -54.77 10.86
N ASP A 272 -1.36 -55.68 11.23
CA ASP A 272 -1.65 -56.81 12.12
C ASP A 272 -1.72 -56.37 13.60
N ILE A 273 -1.20 -55.17 13.94
CA ILE A 273 -1.16 -54.67 15.33
C ILE A 273 -2.57 -54.45 15.88
N PRO A 274 -3.46 -53.69 15.23
CA PRO A 274 -4.82 -53.51 15.72
C PRO A 274 -5.60 -54.82 15.83
N ASP A 275 -5.47 -55.72 14.83
CA ASP A 275 -6.14 -57.02 14.83
C ASP A 275 -5.77 -57.88 16.06
N ARG A 276 -4.50 -57.88 16.45
CA ARG A 276 -4.01 -58.64 17.62
C ARG A 276 -4.43 -58.01 18.96
N LEU A 277 -4.64 -56.70 18.98
CA LEU A 277 -5.01 -55.95 20.19
C LEU A 277 -6.53 -55.77 20.33
N ALA A 278 -7.31 -56.04 19.28
CA ALA A 278 -8.76 -55.78 19.21
C ALA A 278 -9.55 -56.40 20.36
N ASN A 279 -9.25 -57.63 20.77
CA ASN A 279 -9.95 -58.29 21.88
C ASN A 279 -9.69 -57.59 23.22
N ALA A 280 -8.43 -57.24 23.53
CA ALA A 280 -8.10 -56.51 24.75
C ALA A 280 -8.73 -55.11 24.75
N TRP A 281 -8.78 -54.47 23.57
CA TRP A 281 -9.42 -53.17 23.38
C TRP A 281 -10.93 -53.22 23.60
N ALA A 282 -11.61 -54.24 23.08
CA ALA A 282 -13.03 -54.45 23.30
C ALA A 282 -13.34 -54.64 24.80
N ILE A 283 -12.54 -55.46 25.50
CA ILE A 283 -12.67 -55.65 26.95
C ILE A 283 -12.49 -54.33 27.71
N ALA A 284 -11.47 -53.55 27.38
CA ALA A 284 -11.22 -52.25 28.01
C ALA A 284 -12.39 -51.27 27.77
N LYS A 285 -12.93 -51.25 26.56
CA LYS A 285 -14.09 -50.43 26.19
C LYS A 285 -15.36 -50.83 26.94
N ASP A 286 -15.63 -52.12 27.07
CA ASP A 286 -16.77 -52.64 27.84
C ASP A 286 -16.64 -52.30 29.34
N ALA A 287 -15.40 -52.22 29.84
CA ALA A 287 -15.09 -51.72 31.18
C ALA A 287 -15.10 -50.18 31.31
N SER A 288 -15.50 -49.44 30.27
CA SER A 288 -15.50 -47.96 30.21
C SER A 288 -14.12 -47.32 30.41
N LEU A 289 -13.04 -48.05 30.13
CA LEU A 289 -11.67 -47.52 30.12
C LEU A 289 -11.38 -46.82 28.79
N LYS A 290 -10.40 -45.92 28.79
CA LYS A 290 -10.01 -45.11 27.62
C LYS A 290 -8.52 -45.31 27.29
N PRO A 291 -8.10 -46.51 26.87
CA PRO A 291 -6.73 -46.72 26.43
C PRO A 291 -6.40 -45.84 25.21
N LEU A 292 -5.11 -45.48 25.07
CA LEU A 292 -4.61 -44.65 23.95
C LEU A 292 -3.41 -45.32 23.30
N LEU A 293 -3.45 -45.49 21.97
CA LEU A 293 -2.29 -45.90 21.19
C LEU A 293 -1.48 -44.68 20.77
N VAL A 294 -0.20 -44.64 21.13
CA VAL A 294 0.74 -43.58 20.73
C VAL A 294 1.72 -44.14 19.71
N ILE A 295 1.59 -43.73 18.47
CA ILE A 295 2.46 -44.18 17.37
C ILE A 295 3.69 -43.27 17.36
N HIS A 296 4.87 -43.83 17.57
CA HIS A 296 6.14 -43.12 17.45
C HIS A 296 6.94 -43.70 16.28
N PRO A 297 6.93 -43.03 15.11
CA PRO A 297 7.64 -43.50 13.91
C PRO A 297 9.14 -43.16 13.96
N ASP A 298 9.92 -43.81 13.09
CA ASP A 298 11.26 -43.33 12.74
C ASP A 298 11.15 -41.98 11.99
N PHE A 299 12.15 -41.11 12.11
CA PHE A 299 12.16 -39.82 11.40
C PHE A 299 12.55 -39.96 9.92
N ASP A 300 11.74 -40.67 9.13
CA ASP A 300 11.87 -40.78 7.69
C ASP A 300 10.52 -40.84 6.95
N LEU A 301 10.56 -40.78 5.62
CA LEU A 301 9.36 -40.85 4.77
C LEU A 301 8.58 -42.17 4.93
N THR A 302 9.25 -43.27 5.27
CA THR A 302 8.62 -44.59 5.44
C THR A 302 7.81 -44.61 6.74
N GLY A 303 8.39 -44.11 7.83
CA GLY A 303 7.73 -43.94 9.13
C GLY A 303 6.54 -42.98 9.05
N GLU A 304 6.69 -41.85 8.34
CA GLU A 304 5.59 -40.87 8.20
C GLU A 304 4.46 -41.41 7.30
N GLN A 305 4.77 -41.93 6.10
CA GLN A 305 3.74 -42.26 5.12
C GLN A 305 3.18 -43.67 5.27
N THR A 306 4.03 -44.66 5.55
CA THR A 306 3.65 -46.07 5.56
C THR A 306 3.23 -46.53 6.94
N PHE A 307 4.03 -46.23 7.97
CA PHE A 307 3.74 -46.68 9.33
C PHE A 307 2.63 -45.86 9.96
N THR A 308 2.82 -44.54 10.07
CA THR A 308 1.89 -43.63 10.76
C THR A 308 0.51 -43.57 10.09
N ARG A 309 0.43 -43.10 8.84
CA ARG A 309 -0.87 -42.86 8.19
C ARG A 309 -1.68 -44.14 7.99
N SER A 310 -1.03 -45.25 7.63
CA SER A 310 -1.74 -46.50 7.41
C SER A 310 -2.14 -47.18 8.71
N LEU A 311 -1.33 -47.13 9.77
CA LEU A 311 -1.70 -47.69 11.07
C LEU A 311 -2.87 -46.91 11.69
N GLN A 312 -2.77 -45.58 11.73
CA GLN A 312 -3.88 -44.73 12.20
C GLN A 312 -5.18 -45.02 11.45
N ARG A 313 -5.13 -45.24 10.12
CA ARG A 313 -6.31 -45.60 9.33
C ARG A 313 -6.90 -46.95 9.75
N VAL A 314 -6.09 -47.94 10.10
CA VAL A 314 -6.57 -49.25 10.60
C VAL A 314 -7.19 -49.07 11.98
N CYS A 315 -6.52 -48.37 12.91
CA CYS A 315 -7.05 -48.08 14.25
C CYS A 315 -8.42 -47.38 14.18
N ARG A 316 -8.57 -46.34 13.34
CA ARG A 316 -9.85 -45.64 13.14
C ARG A 316 -10.95 -46.58 12.63
N ARG A 317 -10.64 -47.47 11.68
CA ARG A 317 -11.63 -48.46 11.18
C ARG A 317 -12.10 -49.42 12.25
N GLN A 318 -11.26 -49.72 13.24
CA GLN A 318 -11.59 -50.59 14.37
C GLN A 318 -12.12 -49.83 15.61
N GLY A 319 -12.23 -48.50 15.54
CA GLY A 319 -12.68 -47.68 16.67
C GLY A 319 -11.67 -47.61 17.82
N MET A 320 -10.37 -47.77 17.52
CA MET A 320 -9.28 -47.62 18.48
C MET A 320 -8.72 -46.19 18.46
N ALA A 321 -8.66 -45.55 19.62
CA ALA A 321 -8.07 -44.23 19.80
C ALA A 321 -6.56 -44.30 19.59
N ALA A 322 -6.05 -43.54 18.62
CA ALA A 322 -4.63 -43.53 18.28
C ALA A 322 -4.17 -42.14 17.84
N VAL A 323 -3.02 -41.70 18.37
CA VAL A 323 -2.32 -40.46 17.99
C VAL A 323 -0.93 -40.81 17.46
N SER A 324 -0.33 -39.91 16.69
CA SER A 324 1.05 -40.07 16.22
C SER A 324 1.89 -38.93 16.72
N LEU A 325 3.06 -39.25 17.25
CA LEU A 325 4.04 -38.25 17.64
C LEU A 325 4.77 -37.73 16.41
N ASN A 326 5.15 -36.46 16.46
CA ASN A 326 6.15 -35.89 15.59
C ASN A 326 7.53 -36.09 16.25
N PRO A 327 8.45 -36.90 15.69
CA PRO A 327 9.76 -37.10 16.32
C PRO A 327 10.52 -35.78 16.57
N LEU A 328 10.27 -34.76 15.74
CA LEU A 328 10.88 -33.44 15.90
C LEU A 328 10.37 -32.66 17.11
N SER A 329 9.17 -32.92 17.65
CA SER A 329 8.72 -32.24 18.88
C SER A 329 9.46 -32.72 20.13
N ILE A 330 10.10 -33.89 20.05
CA ILE A 330 10.94 -34.45 21.12
C ILE A 330 12.40 -34.00 20.95
N TRP A 331 12.92 -34.06 19.72
CA TRP A 331 14.26 -33.62 19.36
C TRP A 331 14.25 -32.85 18.02
N ASN A 332 14.29 -31.51 18.11
CA ASN A 332 14.23 -30.61 16.95
C ASN A 332 15.33 -30.85 15.90
N GLU A 333 16.47 -31.42 16.30
CA GLU A 333 17.62 -31.69 15.42
C GLU A 333 17.78 -33.19 15.09
N MET A 334 16.71 -33.97 15.24
CA MET A 334 16.76 -35.42 14.99
C MET A 334 17.27 -35.72 13.56
N PRO A 335 18.28 -36.59 13.40
CA PRO A 335 18.79 -36.96 12.09
C PRO A 335 17.78 -37.82 11.33
N HIS A 336 17.77 -37.74 10.00
CA HIS A 336 16.90 -38.56 9.16
C HIS A 336 17.10 -40.06 9.43
N GLY A 337 16.00 -40.76 9.73
CA GLY A 337 15.97 -42.16 10.15
C GLY A 337 16.24 -42.37 11.65
N GLY A 338 16.32 -41.29 12.43
CA GLY A 338 16.48 -41.34 13.88
C GLY A 338 15.25 -41.90 14.59
N ASP A 339 15.49 -42.60 15.71
CA ASP A 339 14.46 -43.22 16.56
C ASP A 339 14.59 -42.76 18.03
N ILE A 340 13.68 -43.21 18.91
CA ILE A 340 13.74 -42.91 20.36
C ILE A 340 15.05 -43.40 21.02
N LYS A 341 15.70 -44.44 20.49
CA LYS A 341 17.00 -44.88 21.01
C LYS A 341 18.11 -43.90 20.60
N ASP A 342 17.99 -43.22 19.47
CA ASP A 342 18.90 -42.13 19.11
C ASP A 342 18.70 -40.90 19.99
N VAL A 343 17.47 -40.64 20.44
CA VAL A 343 17.20 -39.60 21.46
C VAL A 343 17.90 -39.94 22.78
N VAL A 344 17.73 -41.17 23.29
CA VAL A 344 18.30 -41.58 24.59
C VAL A 344 19.82 -41.71 24.56
N ASP A 345 20.40 -42.19 23.46
CA ASP A 345 21.86 -42.41 23.40
C ASP A 345 22.62 -41.18 22.86
N GLY A 346 21.96 -40.34 22.06
CA GLY A 346 22.55 -39.20 21.37
C GLY A 346 22.42 -37.88 22.13
N LEU A 347 21.48 -37.79 23.07
CA LEU A 347 21.28 -36.63 23.93
C LEU A 347 21.43 -37.05 25.39
N ASP A 348 22.24 -36.32 26.14
CA ASP A 348 22.38 -36.50 27.60
C ASP A 348 21.18 -35.89 28.34
N ILE A 349 19.96 -36.26 27.92
CA ILE A 349 18.71 -35.78 28.51
C ILE A 349 18.37 -36.69 29.70
N PRO A 350 18.17 -36.13 30.90
CA PRO A 350 17.70 -36.91 32.06
C PRO A 350 16.37 -37.61 31.75
N PRO A 351 16.14 -38.84 32.23
CA PRO A 351 14.91 -39.60 31.97
C PRO A 351 13.63 -38.81 32.27
N ASP A 352 13.60 -38.06 33.37
CA ASP A 352 12.43 -37.25 33.76
C ASP A 352 12.12 -36.14 32.75
N GLU A 353 13.16 -35.48 32.22
CA GLU A 353 12.98 -34.45 31.18
C GLU A 353 12.47 -35.07 29.87
N LEU A 354 12.99 -36.24 29.49
CA LEU A 354 12.51 -36.96 28.30
C LEU A 354 11.04 -37.37 28.45
N LEU A 355 10.63 -37.81 29.64
CA LEU A 355 9.23 -38.13 29.95
C LEU A 355 8.34 -36.89 29.81
N THR A 356 8.74 -35.73 30.37
CA THR A 356 7.99 -34.47 30.19
C THR A 356 7.88 -34.05 28.72
N ARG A 357 8.94 -34.23 27.91
CA ARG A 357 8.88 -33.95 26.46
C ARG A 357 7.91 -34.89 25.74
N LEU A 358 7.91 -36.18 26.11
CA LEU A 358 6.97 -37.16 25.55
C LEU A 358 5.53 -36.85 25.93
N GLU A 359 5.26 -36.46 27.17
CA GLU A 359 3.93 -36.02 27.63
C GLU A 359 3.45 -34.81 26.83
N ASN A 360 4.25 -33.74 26.73
CA ASN A 360 3.91 -32.56 25.95
C ASN A 360 3.64 -32.90 24.46
N ALA A 361 4.44 -33.80 23.88
CA ALA A 361 4.26 -34.24 22.50
C ALA A 361 2.98 -35.08 22.32
N ILE A 362 2.56 -35.85 23.32
CA ILE A 362 1.29 -36.59 23.31
C ILE A 362 0.12 -35.61 23.40
N ASP A 363 0.16 -34.64 24.31
CA ASP A 363 -0.88 -33.63 24.47
C ASP A 363 -1.06 -32.81 23.19
N GLU A 364 0.04 -32.34 22.58
CA GLU A 364 0.01 -31.66 21.28
C GLU A 364 -0.59 -32.56 20.19
N ALA A 365 -0.22 -33.85 20.16
CA ALA A 365 -0.75 -34.79 19.18
C ALA A 365 -2.25 -35.08 19.39
N ILE A 366 -2.73 -35.11 20.63
CA ILE A 366 -4.16 -35.24 20.97
C ILE A 366 -4.90 -33.99 20.50
N ASP A 367 -4.42 -32.80 20.83
CA ASP A 367 -5.03 -31.52 20.42
C ASP A 367 -5.12 -31.42 18.89
N LEU A 368 -4.04 -31.78 18.18
CA LEU A 368 -4.03 -31.82 16.72
C LEU A 368 -5.00 -32.85 16.14
N ALA A 369 -5.11 -34.03 16.76
CA ALA A 369 -6.04 -35.07 16.32
C ALA A 369 -7.50 -34.67 16.54
N GLU A 370 -7.83 -34.09 17.69
CA GLU A 370 -9.16 -33.56 17.98
C GLU A 370 -9.52 -32.41 17.04
N LEU A 371 -8.58 -31.49 16.81
CA LEU A 371 -8.76 -30.38 15.87
C LEU A 371 -9.00 -30.89 14.46
N ALA A 372 -8.22 -31.88 14.00
CA ALA A 372 -8.40 -32.51 12.71
C ALA A 372 -9.77 -33.20 12.60
N GLU A 373 -10.23 -33.91 13.63
CA GLU A 373 -11.55 -34.54 13.64
C GLU A 373 -12.68 -33.50 13.63
N ARG A 374 -12.58 -32.44 14.43
CA ARG A 374 -13.53 -31.31 14.41
C ARG A 374 -13.58 -30.67 13.02
N ASN A 375 -12.44 -30.45 12.39
CA ASN A 375 -12.36 -29.88 11.04
C ASN A 375 -12.98 -30.82 9.99
N ILE A 376 -12.73 -32.13 10.07
CA ILE A 376 -13.38 -33.13 9.21
C ILE A 376 -14.90 -33.11 9.40
N LYS A 377 -15.39 -33.14 10.64
CA LYS A 377 -16.82 -33.08 10.95
C LYS A 377 -17.47 -31.80 10.42
N ARG A 378 -16.82 -30.64 10.57
CA ARG A 378 -17.29 -29.36 10.04
C ARG A 378 -17.33 -29.35 8.51
N ARG A 379 -16.29 -29.85 7.85
CA ARG A 379 -16.25 -29.99 6.37
C ARG A 379 -17.39 -30.85 5.85
N LEU A 380 -17.65 -31.98 6.50
CA LEU A 380 -18.75 -32.87 6.16
C LEU A 380 -20.12 -32.19 6.37
N TRP A 381 -20.29 -31.42 7.45
CA TRP A 381 -21.53 -30.69 7.71
C TRP A 381 -21.82 -29.63 6.64
N TRP A 382 -20.80 -28.85 6.24
CA TRP A 382 -20.96 -27.82 5.22
C TRP A 382 -20.87 -28.34 3.77
N ASN A 383 -20.56 -29.63 3.58
CA ASN A 383 -20.26 -30.23 2.27
C ASN A 383 -19.19 -29.43 1.49
N ALA A 384 -18.15 -28.97 2.18
CA ALA A 384 -17.10 -28.15 1.60
C ALA A 384 -16.14 -29.00 0.73
N PRO A 385 -15.58 -28.44 -0.37
CA PRO A 385 -14.53 -29.09 -1.14
C PRO A 385 -13.30 -29.41 -0.28
N ASP A 386 -12.70 -30.58 -0.49
CA ASP A 386 -11.43 -31.00 0.11
C ASP A 386 -10.24 -30.45 -0.68
N SER A 387 -9.10 -30.30 0.00
CA SER A 387 -7.81 -29.95 -0.62
C SER A 387 -6.95 -31.19 -0.82
N LEU A 388 -6.37 -31.34 -2.01
CA LEU A 388 -5.36 -32.34 -2.35
C LEU A 388 -4.35 -31.75 -3.34
N ASP A 389 -3.05 -31.81 -3.03
CA ASP A 389 -1.96 -31.36 -3.90
C ASP A 389 -2.11 -29.94 -4.48
N GLY A 390 -2.75 -29.03 -3.74
CA GLY A 390 -2.99 -27.65 -4.19
C GLY A 390 -4.21 -27.49 -5.10
N GLU A 391 -5.10 -28.48 -5.13
CA GLU A 391 -6.39 -28.46 -5.81
C GLU A 391 -7.55 -28.60 -4.83
N LEU A 392 -8.71 -28.03 -5.15
CA LEU A 392 -9.94 -28.19 -4.39
C LEU A 392 -10.92 -29.09 -5.14
N GLY A 393 -11.54 -30.06 -4.48
CA GLY A 393 -12.37 -31.07 -5.13
C GLY A 393 -13.17 -31.95 -4.16
N TYR A 394 -13.67 -33.08 -4.67
CA TYR A 394 -14.41 -34.05 -3.87
C TYR A 394 -13.93 -35.47 -4.15
N TRP A 395 -13.98 -36.34 -3.13
CA TRP A 395 -13.75 -37.77 -3.30
C TRP A 395 -15.02 -38.45 -3.83
N LYS A 396 -14.90 -39.19 -4.94
CA LYS A 396 -16.00 -39.96 -5.52
C LYS A 396 -15.67 -41.45 -5.52
N ALA A 397 -16.62 -42.28 -5.08
CA ALA A 397 -16.47 -43.74 -5.16
C ALA A 397 -16.44 -44.18 -6.64
N THR A 398 -15.43 -44.97 -7.01
CA THR A 398 -15.28 -45.56 -8.35
C THR A 398 -15.46 -47.07 -8.24
N GLY A 399 -16.72 -47.55 -8.25
CA GLY A 399 -17.08 -48.96 -8.55
C GLY A 399 -16.64 -50.07 -7.59
N GLY A 400 -15.67 -49.85 -6.70
CA GLY A 400 -15.28 -50.70 -5.58
C GLY A 400 -15.18 -49.89 -4.28
N GLU A 401 -15.25 -50.50 -3.10
CA GLU A 401 -15.60 -49.78 -1.85
C GLU A 401 -14.58 -48.72 -1.37
N ASP A 402 -13.30 -49.08 -1.27
CA ASP A 402 -12.22 -48.17 -0.83
C ASP A 402 -11.55 -47.45 -2.03
N GLU A 403 -11.92 -47.78 -3.29
CA GLU A 403 -11.39 -47.06 -4.45
C GLU A 403 -12.19 -45.74 -4.62
N ARG A 404 -11.72 -44.72 -3.91
CA ARG A 404 -12.18 -43.34 -4.05
C ARG A 404 -11.20 -42.58 -4.95
N ARG A 405 -11.72 -41.90 -5.96
CA ARG A 405 -10.96 -41.00 -6.82
C ARG A 405 -11.24 -39.55 -6.45
N PHE A 406 -10.20 -38.75 -6.26
CA PHE A 406 -10.34 -37.31 -6.10
C PHE A 406 -10.72 -36.66 -7.44
N MET A 407 -11.78 -35.85 -7.42
CA MET A 407 -12.25 -35.09 -8.57
C MET A 407 -11.99 -33.59 -8.32
N PRO A 408 -10.92 -33.03 -8.88
CA PRO A 408 -10.61 -31.62 -8.72
C PRO A 408 -11.64 -30.74 -9.46
N LEU A 409 -12.05 -29.68 -8.79
CA LEU A 409 -12.89 -28.61 -9.33
C LEU A 409 -12.08 -27.34 -9.59
N THR A 410 -10.93 -27.18 -8.94
CA THR A 410 -10.02 -26.05 -9.17
C THR A 410 -8.60 -26.54 -9.46
N ASN A 411 -7.78 -25.68 -10.06
CA ASN A 411 -6.32 -25.88 -10.19
C ASN A 411 -5.52 -25.01 -9.18
N PHE A 412 -6.18 -24.63 -8.09
CA PHE A 412 -5.61 -23.83 -7.02
C PHE A 412 -6.28 -24.17 -5.69
N ASP A 413 -5.56 -23.93 -4.60
CA ASP A 413 -6.06 -23.96 -3.24
C ASP A 413 -5.90 -22.58 -2.60
N LEU A 414 -6.68 -22.31 -1.56
CA LEU A 414 -6.64 -21.09 -0.79
C LEU A 414 -6.76 -21.37 0.71
N GLN A 415 -6.15 -20.48 1.49
CA GLN A 415 -6.30 -20.39 2.93
C GLN A 415 -6.58 -18.95 3.33
N ILE A 416 -7.40 -18.74 4.36
CA ILE A 416 -7.63 -17.41 4.94
C ILE A 416 -6.47 -17.07 5.86
N GLU A 417 -5.63 -16.11 5.48
CA GLU A 417 -4.56 -15.58 6.32
C GLU A 417 -5.11 -14.69 7.43
N LYS A 418 -6.03 -13.77 7.07
CA LYS A 418 -6.61 -12.78 7.98
C LYS A 418 -8.07 -12.53 7.64
N GLU A 419 -8.90 -12.40 8.66
CA GLU A 419 -10.25 -11.84 8.52
C GLU A 419 -10.19 -10.32 8.69
N VAL A 420 -10.83 -9.59 7.80
CA VAL A 420 -10.68 -8.12 7.71
C VAL A 420 -12.04 -7.44 7.71
N ILE A 421 -12.19 -6.41 8.55
CA ILE A 421 -13.34 -5.51 8.55
C ILE A 421 -12.98 -4.17 7.91
N SER A 422 -13.97 -3.58 7.24
CA SER A 422 -13.92 -2.23 6.68
C SER A 422 -15.32 -1.62 6.71
N LEU A 423 -15.42 -0.31 6.48
CA LEU A 423 -16.71 0.40 6.40
C LEU A 423 -17.64 -0.18 5.33
N ASP A 424 -17.09 -0.76 4.26
CA ASP A 424 -17.86 -1.37 3.16
C ASP A 424 -18.20 -2.85 3.40
N GLY A 425 -17.97 -3.38 4.62
CA GLY A 425 -18.30 -4.74 5.02
C GLY A 425 -17.16 -5.75 4.93
N GLY A 426 -15.90 -5.30 4.78
CA GLY A 426 -14.72 -6.14 4.97
C GLY A 426 -14.47 -7.23 3.91
N GLY A 427 -13.80 -8.30 4.33
CA GLY A 427 -13.41 -9.41 3.47
C GLY A 427 -12.38 -10.33 4.11
N PHE A 428 -11.66 -11.07 3.27
CA PHE A 428 -10.60 -11.98 3.70
C PHE A 428 -9.30 -11.68 2.97
N LEU A 429 -8.19 -11.71 3.70
CA LEU A 429 -6.87 -11.80 3.10
C LEU A 429 -6.54 -13.28 2.92
N LEU A 430 -6.32 -13.69 1.68
CA LEU A 430 -6.12 -15.07 1.28
C LEU A 430 -4.68 -15.32 0.87
N GLN A 431 -4.16 -16.49 1.22
CA GLN A 431 -2.99 -17.09 0.60
C GLN A 431 -3.46 -18.10 -0.44
N VAL A 432 -3.12 -17.88 -1.70
CA VAL A 432 -3.56 -18.72 -2.83
C VAL A 432 -2.37 -19.37 -3.51
N LYS A 433 -2.47 -20.66 -3.81
CA LYS A 433 -1.43 -21.45 -4.45
C LYS A 433 -2.01 -22.27 -5.60
N ARG A 434 -1.37 -22.25 -6.77
CA ARG A 434 -1.72 -23.13 -7.90
C ARG A 434 -1.00 -24.48 -7.81
N THR A 435 -1.61 -25.55 -8.34
CA THR A 435 -1.09 -26.94 -8.31
C THR A 435 0.37 -27.05 -8.77
N SER A 436 0.77 -26.29 -9.79
CA SER A 436 2.11 -26.35 -10.40
C SER A 436 3.06 -25.25 -9.91
N GLU A 437 2.62 -24.36 -9.01
CA GLU A 437 3.42 -23.24 -8.53
C GLU A 437 3.96 -23.52 -7.12
N HIS A 438 5.23 -23.20 -6.89
CA HIS A 438 5.83 -23.29 -5.56
C HIS A 438 5.54 -22.05 -4.71
N HIS A 439 5.18 -20.92 -5.33
CA HIS A 439 4.94 -19.65 -4.65
C HIS A 439 3.47 -19.51 -4.26
N GLN A 440 3.22 -18.98 -3.06
CA GLN A 440 1.90 -18.54 -2.61
C GLN A 440 1.73 -17.05 -2.93
N HIS A 441 0.50 -16.66 -3.26
CA HIS A 441 0.14 -15.29 -3.57
C HIS A 441 -0.83 -14.76 -2.51
N ARG A 442 -0.52 -13.61 -1.94
CA ARG A 442 -1.38 -12.91 -0.98
C ARG A 442 -2.37 -12.02 -1.72
N LEU A 443 -3.66 -12.18 -1.50
CA LEU A 443 -4.70 -11.35 -2.14
C LEU A 443 -5.82 -11.00 -1.18
N PHE A 444 -6.45 -9.84 -1.36
CA PHE A 444 -7.65 -9.49 -0.61
C PHE A 444 -8.89 -9.84 -1.43
N LEU A 445 -9.81 -10.57 -0.81
CA LEU A 445 -11.11 -10.93 -1.36
C LEU A 445 -12.20 -10.14 -0.61
N PRO A 446 -12.78 -9.09 -1.22
CA PRO A 446 -13.87 -8.32 -0.61
C PRO A 446 -15.12 -9.17 -0.38
N SER A 447 -15.89 -8.85 0.66
CA SER A 447 -17.12 -9.58 0.99
C SER A 447 -18.17 -9.56 -0.13
N LEU A 448 -18.25 -8.45 -0.87
CA LEU A 448 -19.12 -8.33 -2.05
C LEU A 448 -18.76 -9.32 -3.17
N ASN A 449 -17.52 -9.81 -3.21
CA ASN A 449 -17.06 -10.79 -4.21
C ASN A 449 -17.39 -12.24 -3.81
N PHE A 450 -17.90 -12.47 -2.59
CA PHE A 450 -18.43 -13.79 -2.18
C PHE A 450 -19.83 -14.07 -2.74
N THR A 451 -20.47 -13.07 -3.37
CA THR A 451 -21.86 -13.18 -3.85
C THR A 451 -21.98 -13.95 -5.17
N SER A 452 -20.89 -14.07 -5.93
CA SER A 452 -20.87 -14.71 -7.25
C SER A 452 -19.52 -15.38 -7.50
N VAL A 453 -19.54 -16.59 -8.08
CA VAL A 453 -18.34 -17.32 -8.46
C VAL A 453 -17.50 -16.54 -9.48
N ASN A 454 -18.13 -15.82 -10.41
CA ASN A 454 -17.40 -15.05 -11.42
C ASN A 454 -16.57 -13.93 -10.77
N LYS A 455 -17.15 -13.19 -9.82
CA LYS A 455 -16.42 -12.12 -9.10
C LYS A 455 -15.27 -12.67 -8.26
N PHE A 456 -15.52 -13.80 -7.59
CA PHE A 456 -14.49 -14.53 -6.87
C PHE A 456 -13.35 -14.97 -7.80
N GLU A 457 -13.68 -15.58 -8.94
CA GLU A 457 -12.72 -16.03 -9.95
C GLU A 457 -11.91 -14.85 -10.51
N ASP A 458 -12.57 -13.74 -10.85
CA ASP A 458 -11.91 -12.54 -11.39
C ASP A 458 -10.94 -11.92 -10.39
N THR A 459 -11.30 -11.91 -9.10
CA THR A 459 -10.40 -11.43 -8.03
C THR A 459 -9.13 -12.28 -7.96
N ILE A 460 -9.27 -13.61 -8.02
CA ILE A 460 -8.12 -14.53 -7.98
C ILE A 460 -7.29 -14.41 -9.27
N LYS A 461 -7.92 -14.30 -10.45
CA LYS A 461 -7.22 -14.08 -11.73
C LYS A 461 -6.38 -12.81 -11.71
N GLN A 462 -6.94 -11.72 -11.18
CA GLN A 462 -6.25 -10.44 -11.09
C GLN A 462 -5.00 -10.55 -10.21
N ALA A 463 -5.11 -11.22 -9.07
CA ALA A 463 -3.97 -11.42 -8.17
C ALA A 463 -2.90 -12.35 -8.77
N LEU A 464 -3.31 -13.44 -9.42
CA LEU A 464 -2.38 -14.42 -9.98
C LEU A 464 -1.86 -14.07 -11.39
N GLY A 465 -2.30 -12.95 -11.96
CA GLY A 465 -1.87 -12.47 -13.30
C GLY A 465 -2.14 -13.45 -14.45
N GLY A 466 -3.11 -14.36 -14.32
CA GLY A 466 -3.32 -15.43 -15.31
C GLY A 466 -4.62 -16.22 -15.14
N ALA A 467 -4.90 -17.06 -16.14
CA ALA A 467 -6.09 -17.90 -16.13
C ALA A 467 -6.08 -18.93 -14.99
N ILE A 468 -7.25 -19.17 -14.39
CA ILE A 468 -7.48 -20.23 -13.41
C ILE A 468 -8.62 -21.12 -13.90
N ILE A 469 -8.65 -22.36 -13.43
CA ILE A 469 -9.79 -23.26 -13.59
C ILE A 469 -10.55 -23.24 -12.28
N CYS A 470 -11.80 -22.79 -12.30
CA CYS A 470 -12.70 -22.84 -11.17
C CYS A 470 -14.05 -23.42 -11.62
N ARG A 471 -14.39 -24.61 -11.14
CA ARG A 471 -15.68 -25.28 -11.40
C ARG A 471 -16.55 -25.35 -10.14
N LEU A 472 -16.23 -24.55 -9.13
CA LEU A 472 -17.05 -24.42 -7.92
C LEU A 472 -18.38 -23.74 -8.28
N ASN A 473 -19.47 -24.20 -7.68
CA ASN A 473 -20.72 -23.43 -7.66
C ASN A 473 -20.76 -22.48 -6.43
N VAL A 474 -21.75 -21.59 -6.38
CA VAL A 474 -21.89 -20.58 -5.30
C VAL A 474 -21.96 -21.22 -3.92
N ASN A 475 -22.67 -22.34 -3.77
CA ASN A 475 -22.80 -23.02 -2.47
C ASN A 475 -21.48 -23.66 -2.05
N GLN A 476 -20.79 -24.34 -2.96
CA GLN A 476 -19.49 -24.95 -2.70
C GLN A 476 -18.43 -23.91 -2.33
N MET A 477 -18.43 -22.76 -3.01
CA MET A 477 -17.55 -21.63 -2.69
C MET A 477 -17.85 -21.06 -1.29
N LYS A 478 -19.13 -20.83 -0.96
CA LYS A 478 -19.53 -20.34 0.37
C LYS A 478 -19.18 -21.33 1.49
N SER A 479 -19.45 -22.62 1.27
CA SER A 479 -19.06 -23.69 2.20
C SER A 479 -17.55 -23.77 2.39
N LEU A 480 -16.77 -23.64 1.31
CA LEU A 480 -15.31 -23.56 1.38
C LEU A 480 -14.87 -22.38 2.25
N LEU A 481 -15.34 -21.16 1.94
CA LEU A 481 -14.95 -19.97 2.70
C LEU A 481 -15.36 -20.08 4.17
N ARG A 482 -16.54 -20.64 4.46
CA ARG A 482 -16.99 -20.86 5.85
C ARG A 482 -16.07 -21.81 6.60
N VAL A 483 -15.71 -22.94 6.00
CA VAL A 483 -14.76 -23.90 6.61
C VAL A 483 -13.39 -23.26 6.78
N ARG A 484 -12.87 -22.55 5.77
CA ARG A 484 -11.57 -21.86 5.89
C ARG A 484 -11.56 -20.78 6.97
N LEU A 485 -12.70 -20.13 7.22
CA LEU A 485 -12.86 -19.16 8.30
C LEU A 485 -12.87 -19.85 9.67
N ASP A 486 -13.62 -20.94 9.79
CA ASP A 486 -13.63 -21.76 11.01
C ASP A 486 -12.23 -22.33 11.32
N GLU A 487 -11.49 -22.77 10.29
CA GLU A 487 -10.08 -23.20 10.40
C GLU A 487 -9.18 -22.05 10.87
N TYR A 488 -9.36 -20.85 10.32
CA TYR A 488 -8.64 -19.65 10.73
C TYR A 488 -8.87 -19.29 12.21
N HIS A 489 -10.11 -19.28 12.68
CA HIS A 489 -10.41 -19.02 14.09
C HIS A 489 -9.90 -20.13 15.00
N SER A 490 -9.95 -21.40 14.55
CA SER A 490 -9.49 -22.55 15.35
C SER A 490 -7.99 -22.53 15.68
N ARG A 491 -7.18 -21.84 14.87
CA ARG A 491 -5.74 -21.61 15.10
C ARG A 491 -5.44 -20.26 15.77
N GLY A 492 -6.42 -19.63 16.40
CA GLY A 492 -6.24 -18.34 17.10
C GLY A 492 -6.28 -17.10 16.19
N GLY A 493 -6.92 -17.20 15.02
CA GLY A 493 -7.09 -16.08 14.09
C GLY A 493 -7.81 -14.88 14.72
N LYS A 494 -7.31 -13.67 14.47
CA LYS A 494 -7.84 -12.39 14.97
C LYS A 494 -8.62 -11.61 13.91
N LEU A 495 -9.41 -10.64 14.33
CA LEU A 495 -10.07 -9.70 13.42
C LEU A 495 -9.16 -8.50 13.14
N TYR A 496 -8.93 -8.20 11.87
CA TYR A 496 -8.10 -7.07 11.44
C TYR A 496 -8.96 -5.97 10.80
N ARG A 497 -8.45 -4.75 10.76
CA ARG A 497 -9.09 -3.60 10.09
C ARG A 497 -8.32 -3.24 8.84
N LEU A 498 -9.03 -2.97 7.75
CA LEU A 498 -8.40 -2.44 6.54
C LEU A 498 -8.15 -0.95 6.73
N ALA A 499 -6.91 -0.51 6.55
CA ALA A 499 -6.56 0.91 6.62
C ALA A 499 -7.42 1.73 5.64
N GLU A 500 -8.04 2.79 6.15
CA GLU A 500 -8.94 3.65 5.38
C GLU A 500 -8.19 4.73 4.61
N ARG A 501 -6.98 5.04 5.06
CA ARG A 501 -6.13 6.16 4.63
C ARG A 501 -4.67 5.85 4.88
N ALA A 502 -3.76 6.57 4.22
CA ALA A 502 -2.35 6.54 4.58
C ALA A 502 -2.07 7.52 5.72
N GLY A 503 -1.23 7.14 6.68
CA GLY A 503 -0.95 7.93 7.87
C GLY A 503 -1.85 7.54 9.05
N GLN A 504 -2.25 8.52 9.84
CA GLN A 504 -2.94 8.30 11.10
C GLN A 504 -4.40 7.84 10.91
N GLN A 505 -4.74 6.70 11.52
CA GLN A 505 -6.06 6.11 11.57
C GLN A 505 -6.88 6.69 12.73
N ALA A 506 -8.17 6.30 12.81
CA ALA A 506 -9.10 6.84 13.81
C ALA A 506 -8.74 6.51 15.26
N ASP A 507 -7.99 5.43 15.50
CA ASP A 507 -7.51 5.01 16.83
C ASP A 507 -6.07 5.48 17.11
N GLY A 508 -5.54 6.37 16.30
CA GLY A 508 -4.22 6.99 16.47
C GLY A 508 -3.04 6.19 15.90
N TYR A 509 -3.23 4.94 15.48
CA TYR A 509 -2.18 4.18 14.80
C TYR A 509 -1.84 4.81 13.45
N TRP A 510 -0.57 4.77 13.05
CA TRP A 510 -0.12 5.25 11.76
C TRP A 510 0.16 4.07 10.85
N VAL A 511 -0.51 4.01 9.70
CA VAL A 511 -0.43 2.89 8.78
C VAL A 511 0.01 3.38 7.41
N PHE A 512 1.10 2.79 6.92
CA PHE A 512 1.65 3.03 5.60
C PHE A 512 1.90 1.70 4.89
N ALA A 513 2.24 1.78 3.59
CA ALA A 513 2.46 0.58 2.78
C ALA A 513 3.57 -0.35 3.29
N LYS A 514 4.59 0.18 3.96
CA LYS A 514 5.79 -0.57 4.35
C LYS A 514 6.11 -0.59 5.84
N HIS A 515 5.42 0.22 6.65
CA HIS A 515 5.70 0.34 8.08
C HIS A 515 4.46 0.88 8.79
N GLN A 516 4.40 0.65 10.09
CA GLN A 516 3.34 1.14 10.96
C GLN A 516 3.96 1.71 12.24
N LEU A 517 3.31 2.73 12.81
CA LEU A 517 3.71 3.32 14.08
C LEU A 517 2.51 3.32 15.05
N LYS A 518 2.79 3.19 16.34
CA LYS A 518 1.80 3.37 17.40
C LYS A 518 1.43 4.85 17.56
N PRO A 519 0.38 5.18 18.34
CA PRO A 519 0.04 6.56 18.64
C PRO A 519 1.18 7.37 19.29
N ASP A 520 2.13 6.72 19.96
CA ASP A 520 3.31 7.35 20.57
C ASP A 520 4.51 7.51 19.60
N GLY A 521 4.38 7.03 18.35
CA GLY A 521 5.42 7.09 17.32
C GLY A 521 6.37 5.89 17.31
N SER A 522 6.28 4.95 18.25
CA SER A 522 7.08 3.73 18.24
C SER A 522 6.69 2.80 17.08
N ALA A 523 7.65 2.02 16.56
CA ALA A 523 7.39 1.08 15.48
C ALA A 523 6.46 -0.05 15.94
N THR A 524 5.58 -0.49 15.05
CA THR A 524 4.68 -1.63 15.26
C THR A 524 4.49 -2.40 13.95
N ASP A 525 3.75 -3.50 14.00
CA ASP A 525 3.43 -4.33 12.84
C ASP A 525 1.92 -4.60 12.74
N GLU A 526 1.50 -5.28 11.65
CA GLU A 526 0.09 -5.61 11.42
C GLU A 526 -0.51 -6.46 12.55
N ASN A 527 0.28 -7.30 13.22
CA ASN A 527 -0.23 -8.26 14.22
C ASN A 527 -0.51 -7.59 15.56
N GLU A 528 0.27 -6.56 15.90
CA GLU A 528 0.06 -5.75 17.10
C GLU A 528 -0.99 -4.66 16.86
N SER A 529 -0.91 -3.91 15.75
CA SER A 529 -1.85 -2.82 15.46
C SER A 529 -3.24 -3.32 15.04
N LEU A 530 -3.32 -4.55 14.54
CA LEU A 530 -4.48 -5.15 13.86
C LEU A 530 -4.91 -4.40 12.59
N TRP A 531 -4.11 -3.45 12.10
CA TRP A 531 -4.36 -2.73 10.85
C TRP A 531 -3.60 -3.37 9.69
N ILE A 532 -4.28 -3.52 8.56
CA ILE A 532 -3.72 -4.05 7.32
C ILE A 532 -3.69 -2.96 6.27
N TRP A 533 -2.55 -2.84 5.60
CA TRP A 533 -2.44 -2.08 4.36
C TRP A 533 -2.70 -2.98 3.15
N ASN A 534 -3.50 -2.51 2.18
CA ASN A 534 -3.68 -3.21 0.92
C ASN A 534 -3.54 -2.26 -0.28
N ASP A 535 -2.55 -2.51 -1.14
CA ASP A 535 -2.29 -1.66 -2.31
C ASP A 535 -3.46 -1.58 -3.30
N ASN A 536 -4.30 -2.63 -3.40
CA ASN A 536 -5.39 -2.64 -4.36
C ASN A 536 -6.65 -1.91 -3.86
N ILE A 537 -6.76 -1.66 -2.55
CA ILE A 537 -7.96 -1.07 -1.94
C ILE A 537 -7.62 0.23 -1.21
N THR A 538 -6.69 0.16 -0.27
CA THR A 538 -6.15 1.35 0.41
C THR A 538 -5.21 2.12 -0.52
N GLY A 539 -4.45 1.44 -1.39
CA GLY A 539 -3.39 2.04 -2.20
C GLY A 539 -3.70 2.31 -3.67
N GLN A 540 -4.97 2.47 -4.10
CA GLN A 540 -5.36 2.71 -5.50
C GLN A 540 -4.37 3.65 -6.24
N ALA A 541 -3.56 3.07 -7.14
CA ALA A 541 -2.28 3.66 -7.53
C ALA A 541 -2.37 4.94 -8.38
N ASP A 542 -3.48 5.13 -9.10
CA ASP A 542 -3.72 6.29 -9.96
C ASP A 542 -4.09 7.57 -9.19
N THR A 543 -4.29 7.51 -7.86
CA THR A 543 -4.87 8.61 -7.07
C THR A 543 -4.14 8.99 -5.78
N LEU A 544 -3.51 8.04 -5.07
CA LEU A 544 -3.06 8.22 -3.68
C LEU A 544 -1.52 8.41 -3.55
N PRO A 545 -1.01 9.57 -3.10
CA PRO A 545 0.43 9.80 -2.97
C PRO A 545 1.07 8.97 -1.86
N GLN A 546 2.28 8.45 -2.10
CA GLN A 546 3.04 7.68 -1.12
C GLN A 546 4.14 8.55 -0.49
N PRO A 547 4.11 8.80 0.83
CA PRO A 547 5.17 9.52 1.52
C PRO A 547 6.52 8.77 1.43
N GLN A 548 7.61 9.52 1.30
CA GLN A 548 8.97 8.97 1.28
C GLN A 548 9.56 8.97 2.68
N TYR A 549 9.38 7.85 3.38
CA TYR A 549 9.91 7.68 4.73
C TYR A 549 11.36 7.23 4.74
N ASN A 550 12.13 7.87 5.60
CA ASN A 550 13.46 7.44 5.98
C ASN A 550 13.40 6.65 7.29
N PRO A 551 14.40 5.79 7.56
CA PRO A 551 14.54 5.16 8.87
C PRO A 551 14.59 6.20 10.00
N PRO A 552 14.09 5.87 11.21
CA PRO A 552 14.14 6.76 12.35
C PRO A 552 15.55 7.31 12.62
N SER A 553 15.66 8.62 12.82
CA SER A 553 16.93 9.29 13.09
C SER A 553 16.70 10.55 13.92
N ASP A 554 17.34 10.60 15.10
CA ASP A 554 17.26 11.75 16.02
C ASP A 554 17.89 13.01 15.42
N GLU A 555 18.84 12.85 14.49
CA GLU A 555 19.54 13.95 13.81
C GLU A 555 18.77 14.52 12.62
N ALA A 556 17.66 13.90 12.19
CA ALA A 556 16.94 14.31 10.98
C ALA A 556 16.36 15.74 11.09
N LEU A 557 15.63 16.04 12.16
CA LEU A 557 15.07 17.36 12.42
C LEU A 557 16.16 18.42 12.75
N PRO A 558 17.14 18.14 13.65
CA PRO A 558 18.25 19.04 13.89
C PRO A 558 19.00 19.45 12.62
N ASN A 559 19.29 18.51 11.73
CA ASN A 559 19.96 18.80 10.46
C ASN A 559 19.11 19.67 9.54
N LEU A 560 17.80 19.43 9.48
CA LEU A 560 16.89 20.28 8.71
C LEU A 560 16.89 21.72 9.25
N VAL A 561 16.69 21.90 10.56
CA VAL A 561 16.66 23.23 11.19
C VAL A 561 17.98 23.97 10.98
N LYS A 562 19.13 23.30 11.19
CA LYS A 562 20.46 23.89 10.94
C LYS A 562 20.66 24.28 9.48
N ALA A 563 20.22 23.44 8.53
CA ALA A 563 20.30 23.76 7.11
C ALA A 563 19.39 24.92 6.71
N MET A 564 18.20 25.04 7.32
CA MET A 564 17.31 26.19 7.12
C MET A 564 17.95 27.48 7.63
N ILE A 565 18.56 27.45 8.81
CA ILE A 565 19.32 28.58 9.38
C ILE A 565 20.47 28.99 8.45
N GLY A 566 21.17 28.01 7.86
CA GLY A 566 22.21 28.26 6.88
C GLY A 566 21.69 28.86 5.56
N PHE A 567 20.46 28.53 5.15
CA PHE A 567 19.90 28.92 3.86
C PHE A 567 19.14 30.25 3.89
N TYR A 568 18.33 30.52 4.92
CA TYR A 568 17.53 31.73 5.00
C TYR A 568 18.34 32.95 5.47
N GLY A 569 17.90 34.14 5.04
CA GLY A 569 18.41 35.41 5.55
C GLY A 569 17.91 35.70 6.98
N PRO A 570 18.49 36.70 7.65
CA PRO A 570 18.21 37.01 9.06
C PRO A 570 16.75 37.40 9.35
N LYS A 571 15.96 37.83 8.35
CA LYS A 571 14.54 38.15 8.55
C LYS A 571 13.64 36.96 8.24
N ASN A 572 13.87 36.28 7.13
CA ASN A 572 13.03 35.20 6.62
C ASN A 572 13.22 33.87 7.36
N ILE A 573 14.27 33.73 8.19
CA ILE A 573 14.44 32.55 9.04
C ILE A 573 13.32 32.39 10.06
N TYR A 574 12.82 33.48 10.67
CA TYR A 574 11.73 33.43 11.65
C TYR A 574 10.42 32.86 11.09
N PRO A 575 9.85 33.40 10.00
CA PRO A 575 8.65 32.82 9.41
C PRO A 575 8.91 31.41 8.83
N ALA A 576 10.13 31.08 8.41
CA ALA A 576 10.48 29.72 8.00
C ALA A 576 10.46 28.72 9.18
N LEU A 577 10.99 29.09 10.35
CA LEU A 577 10.96 28.27 11.57
C LEU A 577 9.52 28.07 12.08
N LEU A 578 8.69 29.12 12.04
CA LEU A 578 7.26 29.00 12.37
C LEU A 578 6.50 28.12 11.37
N THR A 579 6.90 28.13 10.09
CA THR A 579 6.34 27.21 9.07
C THR A 579 6.69 25.75 9.38
N ILE A 580 7.89 25.47 9.88
CA ILE A 580 8.26 24.15 10.41
C ILE A 580 7.42 23.80 11.64
N GLY A 581 7.25 24.74 12.58
CA GLY A 581 6.37 24.56 13.75
C GLY A 581 4.95 24.17 13.36
N TYR A 582 4.39 24.82 12.32
CA TYR A 582 3.11 24.42 11.74
C TYR A 582 3.13 23.00 11.17
N GLY A 583 4.22 22.60 10.52
CA GLY A 583 4.40 21.23 10.01
C GLY A 583 4.42 20.17 11.12
N LEU A 584 5.06 20.46 12.26
CA LEU A 584 5.02 19.59 13.45
C LEU A 584 3.60 19.52 14.02
N ALA A 585 2.95 20.67 14.21
CA ALA A 585 1.57 20.74 14.71
C ALA A 585 0.58 19.96 13.83
N ALA A 586 0.78 20.00 12.51
CA ALA A 586 -0.07 19.34 11.52
C ALA A 586 -0.08 17.80 11.65
N THR A 587 0.99 17.20 12.19
CA THR A 587 1.02 15.77 12.52
C THR A 587 -0.06 15.39 13.55
N HIS A 588 -0.47 16.35 14.37
CA HIS A 588 -1.50 16.19 15.40
C HIS A 588 -2.87 16.76 15.00
N TYR A 589 -3.09 17.05 13.72
CA TYR A 589 -4.32 17.68 13.22
C TYR A 589 -5.60 17.02 13.72
N GLN A 590 -5.68 15.69 13.67
CA GLN A 590 -6.90 14.97 14.06
C GLN A 590 -7.21 15.12 15.55
N GLU A 591 -6.18 15.05 16.40
CA GLU A 591 -6.30 15.26 17.84
C GLU A 591 -6.73 16.70 18.18
N PHE A 592 -6.19 17.70 17.46
CA PHE A 592 -6.64 19.09 17.59
C PHE A 592 -8.11 19.27 17.20
N ILE A 593 -8.54 18.70 16.07
CA ILE A 593 -9.93 18.77 15.62
C ILE A 593 -10.87 18.08 16.63
N GLU A 594 -10.46 16.95 17.20
CA GLU A 594 -11.25 16.24 18.22
C GLU A 594 -11.35 17.02 19.53
N LYS A 595 -10.23 17.49 20.07
CA LYS A 595 -10.18 18.18 21.38
C LYS A 595 -10.68 19.61 21.34
N THR A 596 -10.46 20.33 20.24
CA THR A 596 -10.72 21.79 20.17
C THR A 596 -11.73 22.19 19.11
N GLY A 597 -12.13 21.27 18.21
CA GLY A 597 -13.04 21.56 17.11
C GLY A 597 -12.45 22.39 15.98
N SER A 598 -11.17 22.77 16.05
CA SER A 598 -10.51 23.57 15.02
C SER A 598 -9.00 23.39 14.93
N PHE A 599 -8.42 23.78 13.80
CA PHE A 599 -6.98 23.84 13.59
C PHE A 599 -6.64 25.04 12.70
N PRO A 600 -5.60 25.83 13.02
CA PRO A 600 -5.28 27.04 12.27
C PRO A 600 -4.88 26.74 10.82
N ILE A 601 -5.15 27.68 9.92
CA ILE A 601 -4.65 27.63 8.55
C ILE A 601 -3.45 28.56 8.44
N LEU A 602 -2.30 28.05 8.00
CA LEU A 602 -1.13 28.88 7.74
C LEU A 602 -1.17 29.42 6.31
N ASN A 603 -1.05 30.74 6.13
CA ASN A 603 -0.83 31.36 4.83
C ASN A 603 0.53 32.06 4.80
N VAL A 604 1.46 31.47 4.06
CA VAL A 604 2.77 32.03 3.80
C VAL A 604 2.68 33.02 2.63
N ILE A 605 2.88 34.31 2.91
CA ILE A 605 2.72 35.43 1.96
C ILE A 605 4.02 36.18 1.67
N GLY A 606 4.04 36.94 0.58
CA GLY A 606 5.16 37.80 0.18
C GLY A 606 5.39 37.75 -1.32
N ASP A 607 6.30 38.57 -1.84
CA ASP A 607 6.61 38.59 -3.27
C ASP A 607 7.40 37.33 -3.70
N GLY A 608 7.48 37.09 -5.01
CA GLY A 608 8.32 36.03 -5.58
C GLY A 608 9.79 36.19 -5.18
N GLY A 609 10.46 35.07 -4.86
CA GLY A 609 11.89 35.05 -4.52
C GLY A 609 12.23 35.16 -3.02
N GLY A 610 11.24 35.28 -2.13
CA GLY A 610 11.46 35.28 -0.67
C GLY A 610 11.65 33.91 -0.01
N GLY A 611 11.52 32.80 -0.76
CA GLY A 611 11.68 31.43 -0.21
C GLY A 611 10.43 30.82 0.44
N LYS A 612 9.23 31.32 0.09
CA LYS A 612 7.93 30.84 0.59
C LYS A 612 7.67 29.35 0.31
N THR A 613 7.72 28.98 -0.98
CA THR A 613 7.53 27.59 -1.42
C THR A 613 8.55 26.66 -0.78
N THR A 614 9.81 27.12 -0.64
CA THR A 614 10.86 26.38 0.07
C THR A 614 10.52 26.12 1.54
N ALA A 615 9.92 27.09 2.25
CA ALA A 615 9.54 26.89 3.65
C ALA A 615 8.43 25.84 3.76
N GLY A 616 7.48 25.86 2.82
CA GLY A 616 6.47 24.82 2.65
C GLY A 616 7.09 23.45 2.37
N GLU A 617 8.06 23.36 1.46
CA GLU A 617 8.80 22.11 1.19
C GLU A 617 9.52 21.58 2.43
N CYS A 618 10.15 22.46 3.22
CA CYS A 618 10.82 22.07 4.46
C CYS A 618 9.82 21.44 5.45
N ALA A 619 8.66 22.06 5.64
CA ALA A 619 7.60 21.52 6.51
C ALA A 619 7.01 20.20 5.98
N LEU A 620 6.77 20.09 4.66
CA LEU A 620 6.32 18.84 4.04
C LEU A 620 7.35 17.72 4.18
N SER A 621 8.64 18.03 4.24
CA SER A 621 9.71 17.04 4.30
C SER A 621 9.72 16.22 5.59
N LEU A 622 9.15 16.76 6.68
CA LEU A 622 8.99 16.08 7.97
C LEU A 622 8.14 14.80 7.87
N SER A 623 7.19 14.77 6.94
CA SER A 623 6.36 13.59 6.64
C SER A 623 6.74 12.89 5.34
N GLY A 624 7.83 13.31 4.69
CA GLY A 624 8.28 12.76 3.41
C GLY A 624 7.42 13.18 2.22
N MET A 625 6.65 14.27 2.35
CA MET A 625 5.65 14.73 1.38
C MET A 625 6.17 15.81 0.42
N HIS A 626 7.41 16.28 0.57
CA HIS A 626 7.97 17.41 -0.19
C HIS A 626 8.34 17.09 -1.64
N THR A 627 8.42 15.80 -2.01
CA THR A 627 8.80 15.41 -3.38
C THR A 627 7.59 15.38 -4.31
N ASP A 628 7.82 15.63 -5.61
CA ASP A 628 6.74 15.56 -6.62
C ASP A 628 6.00 14.21 -6.64
N LYS A 629 6.72 13.11 -6.36
CA LYS A 629 6.15 11.76 -6.26
C LYS A 629 5.21 11.60 -5.06
N ALA A 630 5.52 12.26 -3.95
CA ALA A 630 4.70 12.25 -2.75
C ALA A 630 3.60 13.32 -2.79
N GLY A 631 3.68 14.29 -3.71
CA GLY A 631 2.57 15.16 -4.08
C GLY A 631 1.99 16.04 -2.96
N GLY A 632 2.74 16.30 -1.88
CA GLY A 632 2.30 17.16 -0.77
C GLY A 632 2.15 18.63 -1.18
N MET A 633 2.90 19.05 -2.20
CA MET A 633 2.76 20.35 -2.84
C MET A 633 1.64 20.30 -3.90
N LEU A 634 0.53 20.98 -3.63
CA LEU A 634 -0.63 21.04 -4.50
C LEU A 634 -0.49 22.22 -5.46
N LYS A 635 -0.41 21.93 -6.77
CA LYS A 635 -0.35 22.91 -7.85
C LYS A 635 -1.51 22.68 -8.81
N GLU A 636 -2.21 23.73 -9.19
CA GLU A 636 -3.32 23.68 -10.16
C GLU A 636 -4.41 22.63 -9.83
N VAL A 637 -4.66 22.37 -8.54
CA VAL A 637 -5.69 21.42 -8.10
C VAL A 637 -7.04 22.09 -7.91
N THR A 638 -8.13 21.34 -8.08
CA THR A 638 -9.47 21.81 -7.70
C THR A 638 -9.71 21.61 -6.20
N VAL A 639 -10.61 22.39 -5.59
CA VAL A 639 -11.07 22.19 -4.20
C VAL A 639 -11.56 20.76 -3.96
N SER A 640 -12.20 20.14 -4.95
CA SER A 640 -12.65 18.75 -4.86
C SER A 640 -11.50 17.76 -4.75
N ALA A 641 -10.44 17.97 -5.53
CA ALA A 641 -9.23 17.13 -5.46
C ALA A 641 -8.48 17.35 -4.13
N ALA A 642 -8.43 18.58 -3.63
CA ALA A 642 -7.86 18.88 -2.32
C ALA A 642 -8.61 18.16 -1.19
N TYR A 643 -9.94 18.18 -1.16
CA TYR A 643 -10.73 17.44 -0.17
C TYR A 643 -10.50 15.93 -0.22
N GLU A 644 -10.43 15.32 -1.41
CA GLU A 644 -10.14 13.88 -1.52
C GLU A 644 -8.73 13.55 -1.01
N ARG A 645 -7.72 14.39 -1.30
CA ARG A 645 -6.37 14.21 -0.74
C ARG A 645 -6.35 14.27 0.78
N LEU A 646 -6.98 15.31 1.35
CA LEU A 646 -7.04 15.48 2.80
C LEU A 646 -7.88 14.40 3.50
N LYS A 647 -8.82 13.75 2.78
CA LYS A 647 -9.59 12.60 3.29
C LYS A 647 -8.75 11.33 3.35
N LEU A 648 -7.96 11.07 2.31
CA LEU A 648 -7.20 9.83 2.14
C LEU A 648 -5.82 9.83 2.82
N LEU A 649 -5.39 10.97 3.34
CA LEU A 649 -4.12 11.14 4.04
C LEU A 649 -4.42 11.68 5.44
N GLY A 650 -4.06 10.93 6.48
CA GLY A 650 -4.30 11.28 7.89
C GLY A 650 -3.05 11.81 8.57
N GLY A 651 -3.12 13.01 9.14
CA GLY A 651 -1.99 13.65 9.84
C GLY A 651 -0.79 14.01 8.95
N LEU A 652 -0.97 14.07 7.63
CA LEU A 652 0.09 14.40 6.67
C LEU A 652 -0.16 15.79 6.08
N LEU A 653 0.76 16.71 6.36
CA LEU A 653 0.66 18.09 5.91
C LEU A 653 0.62 18.22 4.38
N HIS A 654 -0.15 19.18 3.89
CA HIS A 654 -0.16 19.62 2.50
C HIS A 654 0.10 21.13 2.39
N CYS A 655 0.62 21.57 1.24
CA CYS A 655 0.79 22.97 0.91
C CYS A 655 0.12 23.26 -0.43
N TRP A 656 -0.79 24.22 -0.48
CA TRP A 656 -1.34 24.72 -1.74
C TRP A 656 -0.50 25.89 -2.22
N ASP A 657 0.29 25.66 -3.28
CA ASP A 657 1.25 26.61 -3.83
C ASP A 657 0.60 27.42 -4.95
N ASP A 658 0.61 28.74 -4.80
CA ASP A 658 0.02 29.74 -5.69
C ASP A 658 -1.42 29.39 -6.17
N PRO A 659 -2.39 29.19 -5.25
CA PRO A 659 -3.78 29.01 -5.64
C PRO A 659 -4.35 30.26 -6.33
N HIS A 660 -5.34 30.07 -7.21
CA HIS A 660 -6.12 31.19 -7.72
C HIS A 660 -6.96 31.82 -6.60
N ARG A 661 -7.03 33.15 -6.58
CA ARG A 661 -7.88 33.89 -5.65
C ARG A 661 -9.35 33.77 -6.08
N THR A 662 -10.08 32.84 -5.48
CA THR A 662 -11.52 32.64 -5.75
C THR A 662 -12.33 32.51 -4.46
N PRO A 663 -13.63 32.87 -4.47
CA PRO A 663 -14.49 32.68 -3.29
C PRO A 663 -14.60 31.22 -2.84
N GLU A 664 -14.45 30.26 -3.75
CA GLU A 664 -14.44 28.84 -3.42
C GLU A 664 -13.24 28.45 -2.56
N LEU A 665 -12.08 29.10 -2.74
CA LEU A 665 -10.91 28.92 -1.88
C LEU A 665 -11.23 29.41 -0.46
N ASP A 666 -11.82 30.59 -0.32
CA ASP A 666 -12.15 31.17 0.99
C ASP A 666 -13.14 30.29 1.77
N GLU A 667 -14.21 29.80 1.11
CA GLU A 667 -15.18 28.89 1.72
C GLU A 667 -14.55 27.53 2.06
N PHE A 668 -13.65 27.04 1.23
CA PHE A 668 -12.89 25.83 1.49
C PHE A 668 -12.03 25.95 2.76
N LEU A 669 -11.22 27.01 2.87
CA LEU A 669 -10.34 27.23 4.03
C LEU A 669 -11.16 27.43 5.32
N LYS A 670 -12.30 28.13 5.24
CA LYS A 670 -13.24 28.26 6.37
C LYS A 670 -13.79 26.93 6.85
N GLY A 671 -14.14 26.04 5.91
CA GLY A 671 -14.60 24.68 6.21
C GLY A 671 -13.48 23.84 6.86
N LEU A 672 -12.29 23.90 6.29
CA LEU A 672 -11.13 23.13 6.72
C LEU A 672 -10.65 23.50 8.13
N TYR A 673 -10.67 24.79 8.49
CA TYR A 673 -10.34 25.25 9.85
C TYR A 673 -11.15 24.52 10.93
N ASN A 674 -12.41 24.16 10.64
CA ASN A 674 -13.29 23.45 11.58
C ASN A 674 -13.38 21.94 11.31
N GLY A 675 -12.52 21.39 10.45
CA GLY A 675 -12.58 19.98 10.03
C GLY A 675 -13.91 19.56 9.38
N LYS A 676 -14.65 20.50 8.77
CA LYS A 676 -15.99 20.22 8.25
C LYS A 676 -15.94 19.30 7.04
N PRO A 677 -16.77 18.24 7.00
CA PRO A 677 -16.86 17.40 5.83
C PRO A 677 -17.57 18.12 4.69
N ARG A 678 -17.10 17.89 3.47
CA ARG A 678 -17.82 18.28 2.26
C ARG A 678 -18.69 17.13 1.79
N LEU A 679 -19.97 17.40 1.55
CA LEU A 679 -20.90 16.41 0.98
C LEU A 679 -20.93 16.54 -0.55
N VAL A 680 -20.56 15.46 -1.24
CA VAL A 680 -20.62 15.37 -2.70
C VAL A 680 -21.55 14.21 -3.07
N ARG A 681 -22.34 14.35 -4.15
CA ARG A 681 -23.16 13.22 -4.63
C ARG A 681 -22.24 12.06 -5.05
N GLY A 682 -22.43 10.89 -4.46
CA GLY A 682 -21.71 9.67 -4.81
C GLY A 682 -22.11 9.14 -6.19
N GLY A 683 -21.32 8.21 -6.72
CA GLY A 683 -21.62 7.50 -7.97
C GLY A 683 -22.85 6.60 -7.86
N ASP A 684 -23.12 6.08 -6.66
CA ASP A 684 -24.30 5.28 -6.37
C ASP A 684 -25.50 6.19 -6.10
N ALA A 685 -26.56 6.01 -6.88
CA ALA A 685 -27.80 6.78 -6.76
C ALA A 685 -28.36 6.70 -5.32
N GLY A 686 -28.22 7.78 -4.55
CA GLY A 686 -28.78 7.92 -3.20
C GLY A 686 -27.77 7.99 -2.06
N LYS A 687 -26.46 7.75 -2.28
CA LYS A 687 -25.43 7.90 -1.24
C LYS A 687 -24.62 9.17 -1.44
N PHE A 688 -24.46 9.99 -0.40
CA PHE A 688 -23.53 11.11 -0.41
C PHE A 688 -22.14 10.62 -0.01
N ASN A 689 -21.11 10.98 -0.78
CA ASN A 689 -19.72 10.82 -0.38
C ASN A 689 -19.37 11.99 0.55
N ALA A 690 -19.19 11.69 1.84
CA ALA A 690 -18.68 12.65 2.81
C ALA A 690 -17.15 12.67 2.74
N GLN A 691 -16.59 13.81 2.32
CA GLN A 691 -15.16 14.08 2.28
C GLN A 691 -14.77 14.82 3.56
N LYS A 692 -14.55 14.08 4.65
CA LYS A 692 -14.03 14.63 5.90
C LYS A 692 -12.51 14.77 5.80
N PRO A 693 -11.92 15.95 6.04
CA PRO A 693 -10.47 16.10 6.07
C PRO A 693 -9.88 15.47 7.33
N HIS A 694 -8.75 14.79 7.17
CA HIS A 694 -7.95 14.15 8.24
C HIS A 694 -6.53 14.74 8.32
N SER A 695 -6.23 15.79 7.54
CA SER A 695 -4.93 16.44 7.48
C SER A 695 -5.05 17.96 7.39
N ALA A 696 -3.99 18.64 7.82
CA ALA A 696 -3.86 20.09 7.70
C ALA A 696 -3.41 20.52 6.30
N LEU A 697 -3.67 21.78 5.99
CA LEU A 697 -3.25 22.44 4.75
C LEU A 697 -2.71 23.83 5.07
N MET A 698 -1.53 24.14 4.55
CA MET A 698 -1.06 25.52 4.45
C MET A 698 -1.25 26.05 3.01
N VAL A 699 -1.21 27.37 2.86
CA VAL A 699 -1.23 28.06 1.57
C VAL A 699 0.06 28.86 1.41
N ALA A 700 0.71 28.75 0.27
CA ALA A 700 1.81 29.62 -0.12
C ALA A 700 1.34 30.47 -1.31
N SER A 701 1.35 31.81 -1.16
CA SER A 701 0.76 32.69 -2.18
C SER A 701 1.41 34.07 -2.18
N ASN A 702 1.23 34.82 -3.27
CA ASN A 702 1.67 36.22 -3.35
C ASN A 702 0.62 37.23 -2.82
N PHE A 703 -0.49 36.73 -2.25
CA PHE A 703 -1.60 37.50 -1.68
C PHE A 703 -2.05 36.83 -0.37
N ALA A 704 -2.72 37.54 0.53
CA ALA A 704 -3.32 36.90 1.69
C ALA A 704 -4.65 36.24 1.30
N ALA A 705 -4.76 34.91 1.46
CA ALA A 705 -6.04 34.24 1.25
C ALA A 705 -7.07 34.78 2.26
N GLY A 706 -8.33 34.91 1.83
CA GLY A 706 -9.36 35.51 2.66
C GLY A 706 -9.42 37.03 2.67
N GLU A 707 -8.55 37.79 2.00
CA GLU A 707 -8.60 39.28 1.98
C GLU A 707 -9.99 39.85 1.64
N THR A 708 -10.79 39.11 0.87
CA THR A 708 -12.17 39.46 0.49
C THR A 708 -13.23 39.12 1.56
N ASN A 709 -12.86 38.45 2.65
CA ASN A 709 -13.76 37.91 3.67
C ASN A 709 -13.09 37.86 5.06
N ALA A 710 -13.47 38.79 5.94
CA ALA A 710 -12.96 38.89 7.31
C ALA A 710 -13.16 37.59 8.15
N ALA A 711 -14.25 36.84 7.90
CA ALA A 711 -14.46 35.57 8.57
C ALA A 711 -13.42 34.52 8.16
N THR A 712 -12.97 34.55 6.91
CA THR A 712 -11.86 33.72 6.45
C THR A 712 -10.56 34.24 7.06
N MET A 713 -10.21 35.53 6.91
CA MET A 713 -8.97 36.14 7.44
C MET A 713 -8.69 35.80 8.90
N SER A 714 -9.70 35.94 9.77
CA SER A 714 -9.54 35.65 11.20
C SER A 714 -9.23 34.18 11.53
N ARG A 715 -9.24 33.26 10.56
CA ARG A 715 -8.86 31.84 10.69
C ARG A 715 -7.47 31.52 10.11
N LEU A 716 -6.82 32.48 9.44
CA LEU A 716 -5.49 32.31 8.89
C LEU A 716 -4.44 32.98 9.75
N ILE A 717 -3.29 32.33 9.87
CA ILE A 717 -2.05 32.95 10.32
C ILE A 717 -1.31 33.43 9.09
N LEU A 718 -1.01 34.73 9.02
CA LEU A 718 -0.25 35.30 7.91
C LEU A 718 1.22 35.41 8.30
N LEU A 719 2.10 34.72 7.58
CA LEU A 719 3.55 34.87 7.74
C LEU A 719 4.14 35.55 6.50
N TRP A 720 4.71 36.73 6.70
CA TRP A 720 5.29 37.52 5.62
C TRP A 720 6.75 37.17 5.38
N PHE A 721 7.09 36.86 4.12
CA PHE A 721 8.45 36.65 3.64
C PHE A 721 8.91 37.86 2.80
N ASP A 722 9.98 38.52 3.26
CA ASP A 722 10.57 39.70 2.62
C ASP A 722 11.42 39.28 1.41
N CYS A 723 11.02 39.66 0.20
CA CYS A 723 11.79 39.35 -1.01
C CYS A 723 13.16 40.06 -1.08
N LYS A 724 13.37 41.09 -0.24
CA LYS A 724 14.67 41.77 -0.10
C LYS A 724 15.64 40.96 0.77
N ASP A 725 15.14 40.10 1.65
CA ASP A 725 15.95 39.20 2.47
C ASP A 725 16.24 37.89 1.72
N ARG A 726 17.18 37.99 0.78
CA ARG A 726 17.47 36.91 -0.16
C ARG A 726 17.99 35.67 0.55
N CYS A 727 17.53 34.51 0.09
CA CYS A 727 18.12 33.22 0.48
C CYS A 727 19.58 33.13 0.00
N ARG A 728 20.38 32.31 0.68
CA ARG A 728 21.79 32.09 0.38
C ARG A 728 21.98 31.27 -0.90
N GLY A 729 23.24 31.02 -1.25
CA GLY A 729 23.68 30.51 -2.54
C GLY A 729 23.30 29.06 -2.83
N ARG A 730 23.85 28.55 -3.94
CA ARG A 730 23.56 27.21 -4.46
C ARG A 730 24.00 26.11 -3.49
N ASP A 731 25.09 26.30 -2.75
CA ASP A 731 25.64 25.28 -1.88
C ASP A 731 24.78 25.08 -0.63
N GLU A 732 24.30 26.16 -0.02
CA GLU A 732 23.34 26.13 1.09
C GLU A 732 22.01 25.52 0.66
N TRP A 733 21.54 25.82 -0.55
CA TRP A 733 20.37 25.16 -1.13
C TRP A 733 20.55 23.64 -1.26
N LEU A 734 21.73 23.19 -1.72
CA LEU A 734 22.02 21.75 -1.83
C LEU A 734 22.05 21.07 -0.45
N GLN A 735 22.61 21.73 0.56
CA GLN A 735 22.61 21.23 1.94
C GLN A 735 21.19 21.14 2.49
N LEU A 736 20.36 22.17 2.28
CA LEU A 736 18.96 22.16 2.68
C LEU A 736 18.19 21.03 2.00
N ARG A 737 18.38 20.83 0.69
CA ARG A 737 17.73 19.75 -0.05
C ARG A 737 18.16 18.37 0.44
N GLN A 738 19.42 18.19 0.80
CA GLN A 738 19.89 16.94 1.40
C GLN A 738 19.25 16.70 2.77
N ALA A 739 19.10 17.74 3.59
CA ALA A 739 18.43 17.64 4.88
C ALA A 739 16.93 17.33 4.72
N MET A 740 16.22 18.00 3.81
CA MET A 740 14.80 17.71 3.49
C MET A 740 14.61 16.25 3.09
N ASN A 741 15.50 15.70 2.26
CA ASN A 741 15.39 14.30 1.82
C ASN A 741 15.55 13.28 2.96
N LYS A 742 16.06 13.68 4.13
CA LYS A 742 16.24 12.83 5.32
C LYS A 742 15.28 13.17 6.47
N ALA A 743 14.59 14.31 6.39
CA ALA A 743 13.81 14.88 7.48
C ALA A 743 12.70 13.95 8.00
N SER A 744 12.11 13.12 7.14
CA SER A 744 11.08 12.15 7.55
C SER A 744 11.56 11.08 8.54
N GLY A 745 12.88 10.94 8.75
CA GLY A 745 13.42 10.14 9.84
C GLY A 745 13.06 10.68 11.24
N ALA A 746 12.62 11.93 11.36
CA ALA A 746 12.15 12.51 12.61
C ALA A 746 10.68 12.17 12.94
N MET A 747 9.92 11.54 12.02
CA MET A 747 8.47 11.35 12.15
C MET A 747 8.06 10.72 13.48
N ALA A 748 8.74 9.65 13.91
CA ALA A 748 8.47 8.98 15.19
C ALA A 748 8.61 9.95 16.38
N LYS A 749 9.64 10.79 16.37
CA LYS A 749 9.87 11.79 17.41
C LYS A 749 8.82 12.89 17.39
N ILE A 750 8.40 13.33 16.21
CA ILE A 750 7.35 14.34 16.04
C ILE A 750 6.03 13.80 16.59
N ILE A 751 5.64 12.57 16.25
CA ILE A 751 4.43 11.93 16.80
C ILE A 751 4.49 11.86 18.33
N SER A 752 5.66 11.56 18.91
CA SER A 752 5.82 11.49 20.37
C SER A 752 5.65 12.82 21.12
N LEU A 753 5.62 13.96 20.42
CA LEU A 753 5.37 15.26 21.06
C LEU A 753 3.94 15.38 21.59
N GLY A 754 2.97 14.71 20.95
CA GLY A 754 1.55 14.79 21.32
C GLY A 754 0.97 16.21 21.27
N VAL A 755 -0.20 16.39 21.90
CA VAL A 755 -0.86 17.71 22.06
C VAL A 755 -0.91 18.09 23.53
N ASP A 756 -0.10 19.07 23.92
CA ASP A 756 -0.10 19.69 25.25
C ASP A 756 -0.93 20.99 25.22
N LEU A 757 -2.23 20.87 25.54
CA LEU A 757 -3.13 22.03 25.55
C LEU A 757 -2.82 23.02 26.68
N ASP A 758 -2.20 22.58 27.78
CA ASP A 758 -1.87 23.45 28.90
C ASP A 758 -0.67 24.32 28.56
N ALA A 759 0.39 23.75 27.97
CA ALA A 759 1.53 24.51 27.47
C ALA A 759 1.12 25.48 26.35
N ILE A 760 0.23 25.07 25.45
CA ILE A 760 -0.34 25.95 24.42
C ILE A 760 -1.18 27.05 25.06
N GLY A 761 -1.97 26.75 26.09
CA GLY A 761 -2.76 27.71 26.85
C GLY A 761 -1.90 28.80 27.51
N ALA A 762 -0.76 28.43 28.08
CA ALA A 762 0.19 29.39 28.67
C ALA A 762 0.75 30.39 27.62
N TRP A 763 1.04 29.91 26.40
CA TRP A 763 1.42 30.79 25.29
C TRP A 763 0.25 31.66 24.82
N GLU A 764 -0.97 31.12 24.78
CA GLU A 764 -2.19 31.86 24.44
C GLU A 764 -2.39 33.04 25.41
N GLU A 765 -2.28 32.80 26.72
CA GLU A 765 -2.37 33.85 27.75
C GLU A 765 -1.31 34.94 27.58
N THR A 766 -0.10 34.57 27.18
CA THR A 766 0.99 35.52 26.92
C THR A 766 0.72 36.38 25.68
N LEU A 767 0.06 35.83 24.66
CA LEU A 767 -0.21 36.53 23.39
C LEU A 767 -1.48 37.41 23.43
N ILE A 768 -2.47 37.10 24.28
CA ILE A 768 -3.73 37.85 24.40
C ILE A 768 -3.52 39.36 24.59
N PRO A 769 -2.66 39.84 25.52
CA PRO A 769 -2.44 41.27 25.72
C PRO A 769 -1.91 42.02 24.48
N HIS A 770 -1.27 41.30 23.56
CA HIS A 770 -0.71 41.84 22.32
C HIS A 770 -1.68 41.78 21.14
N LEU A 771 -2.89 41.25 21.34
CA LEU A 771 -3.93 41.10 20.32
C LEU A 771 -5.26 41.78 20.73
N PRO A 772 -5.26 43.06 21.15
CA PRO A 772 -6.46 43.73 21.66
C PRO A 772 -7.54 43.97 20.60
N HIS A 773 -7.16 43.97 19.31
CA HIS A 773 -8.08 44.26 18.20
C HIS A 773 -8.30 43.06 17.28
N ALA A 774 -7.47 42.03 17.37
CA ALA A 774 -7.64 40.81 16.60
C ALA A 774 -8.76 39.92 17.16
N HIS A 775 -9.37 39.12 16.29
CA HIS A 775 -10.36 38.13 16.71
C HIS A 775 -9.79 37.16 17.76
N SER A 776 -10.60 36.81 18.76
CA SER A 776 -10.26 35.93 19.89
C SER A 776 -9.60 34.58 19.55
N ARG A 777 -9.74 34.08 18.32
CA ARG A 777 -9.14 32.80 17.89
C ARG A 777 -7.67 32.93 17.48
N MET A 778 -7.18 34.15 17.26
CA MET A 778 -5.83 34.40 16.76
C MET A 778 -4.79 34.04 17.81
N ALA A 779 -5.01 34.39 19.07
CA ALA A 779 -4.09 34.10 20.17
C ALA A 779 -3.77 32.60 20.25
N ARG A 780 -4.80 31.75 20.27
CA ARG A 780 -4.63 30.28 20.23
C ARG A 780 -3.93 29.80 18.97
N SER A 781 -4.31 30.33 17.81
CA SER A 781 -3.72 29.93 16.52
C SER A 781 -2.21 30.20 16.51
N LEU A 782 -1.79 31.37 16.98
CA LEU A 782 -0.38 31.75 17.12
C LEU A 782 0.33 30.93 18.20
N ALA A 783 -0.33 30.67 19.33
CA ALA A 783 0.22 29.85 20.42
C ALA A 783 0.55 28.42 19.95
N ILE A 784 -0.29 27.81 19.12
CA ILE A 784 -0.03 26.47 18.55
C ILE A 784 1.28 26.48 17.75
N ILE A 785 1.44 27.40 16.79
CA ILE A 785 2.65 27.42 15.95
C ILE A 785 3.89 27.87 16.73
N LEU A 786 3.73 28.70 17.76
CA LEU A 786 4.82 29.11 18.65
C LEU A 786 5.32 27.92 19.47
N HIS A 787 4.41 27.17 20.09
CA HIS A 787 4.74 25.99 20.88
C HIS A 787 5.55 24.98 20.05
N TYR A 788 5.03 24.56 18.89
CA TYR A 788 5.73 23.60 18.05
C TYR A 788 6.98 24.18 17.35
N GLY A 789 7.03 25.48 17.10
CA GLY A 789 8.23 26.16 16.63
C GLY A 789 9.35 26.12 17.67
N ASN A 790 9.02 26.36 18.94
CA ASN A 790 9.93 26.24 20.07
C ASN A 790 10.35 24.78 20.31
N GLU A 791 9.46 23.81 20.14
CA GLU A 791 9.82 22.39 20.18
C GLU A 791 10.79 22.00 19.05
N ALA A 792 10.60 22.52 17.84
CA ALA A 792 11.54 22.29 16.75
C ALA A 792 12.93 22.87 17.08
N LEU A 793 13.00 24.07 17.66
CA LEU A 793 14.26 24.66 18.14
C LEU A 793 14.88 23.87 19.28
N ARG A 794 14.08 23.41 20.25
CA ARG A 794 14.52 22.59 21.39
C ARG A 794 15.14 21.29 20.93
N LEU A 795 14.46 20.59 20.01
CA LEU A 795 14.97 19.35 19.42
C LEU A 795 16.24 19.59 18.60
N ALA A 796 16.37 20.75 17.95
CA ALA A 796 17.57 21.12 17.19
C ALA A 796 18.73 21.64 18.07
N GLY A 797 18.51 21.88 19.36
CA GLY A 797 19.49 22.49 20.26
C GLY A 797 19.73 23.98 19.99
N MET A 798 18.71 24.70 19.50
CA MET A 798 18.80 26.10 19.04
C MET A 798 17.85 27.07 19.79
N THR A 799 17.26 26.65 20.91
CA THR A 799 16.28 27.46 21.67
C THR A 799 16.80 28.86 22.04
N ASP A 800 18.05 28.97 22.47
CA ASP A 800 18.61 30.25 22.93
C ASP A 800 19.02 31.20 21.79
N HIS A 801 18.94 30.77 20.53
CA HIS A 801 19.42 31.53 19.38
C HIS A 801 18.31 32.33 18.67
N TYR A 802 17.05 31.95 18.87
CA TYR A 802 15.91 32.52 18.16
C TYR A 802 14.74 32.76 19.12
N ASP A 803 14.33 34.01 19.24
CA ASP A 803 13.14 34.39 19.99
C ASP A 803 11.93 34.47 19.05
N LEU A 804 11.21 33.35 18.92
CA LEU A 804 10.01 33.30 18.09
C LEU A 804 8.85 34.10 18.67
N LEU A 805 8.78 34.25 20.00
CA LEU A 805 7.73 35.01 20.67
C LEU A 805 7.88 36.50 20.35
N ASP A 806 9.09 37.04 20.49
CA ASP A 806 9.38 38.45 20.16
C ASP A 806 9.06 38.77 18.70
N TYR A 807 9.42 37.87 17.77
CA TYR A 807 9.04 38.01 16.37
C TYR A 807 7.52 38.01 16.18
N LEU A 808 6.80 37.06 16.79
CA LEU A 808 5.33 37.01 16.70
C LEU A 808 4.70 38.30 17.23
N ILE A 809 5.11 38.77 18.40
CA ILE A 809 4.56 40.00 19.01
C ILE A 809 4.82 41.21 18.11
N LYS A 810 6.06 41.39 17.64
CA LYS A 810 6.45 42.59 16.87
C LYS A 810 5.91 42.62 15.45
N GLN A 811 5.82 41.47 14.79
CA GLN A 811 5.47 41.40 13.36
C GLN A 811 4.05 40.86 13.16
N VAL A 812 3.75 39.68 13.69
CA VAL A 812 2.51 38.96 13.35
C VAL A 812 1.31 39.47 14.15
N CYS A 813 1.45 39.73 15.45
CA CYS A 813 0.39 40.32 16.26
C CYS A 813 0.04 41.73 15.79
N SER A 814 1.03 42.54 15.41
CA SER A 814 0.79 43.84 14.78
C SER A 814 -0.05 43.69 13.52
N MET A 815 0.35 42.82 12.59
CA MET A 815 -0.40 42.55 11.36
C MET A 815 -1.83 42.03 11.64
N ALA A 816 -2.00 41.17 12.66
CA ALA A 816 -3.31 40.63 13.01
C ALA A 816 -4.24 41.69 13.58
N ASN A 817 -3.74 42.57 14.47
CA ASN A 817 -4.52 43.71 14.97
C ASN A 817 -4.89 44.67 13.84
N ASP A 818 -3.95 44.89 12.91
CA ASP A 818 -4.19 45.73 11.74
C ASP A 818 -5.20 45.09 10.78
N SER A 819 -5.29 43.76 10.69
CA SER A 819 -6.22 43.09 9.77
C SER A 819 -7.71 43.21 10.14
N ASP A 820 -8.01 43.33 11.43
CA ASP A 820 -9.36 43.62 11.94
C ASP A 820 -9.60 45.15 12.07
N ALA A 821 -8.52 45.96 12.19
CA ALA A 821 -8.58 47.42 12.15
C ALA A 821 -8.59 48.01 10.72
N SER A 822 -8.13 47.25 9.70
CA SER A 822 -8.01 47.71 8.32
C SER A 822 -9.35 47.63 7.60
N THR A 823 -10.10 48.71 7.72
CA THR A 823 -10.61 49.44 6.56
C THR A 823 -9.80 49.17 5.28
N ASP A 824 -10.46 48.78 4.18
CA ASP A 824 -9.86 48.25 2.92
C ASP A 824 -8.48 48.84 2.54
N SER A 825 -7.56 48.01 2.04
CA SER A 825 -6.29 48.46 1.45
C SER A 825 -6.47 49.50 0.34
N LEU A 826 -7.59 49.50 -0.38
CA LEU A 826 -7.96 50.59 -1.30
C LEU A 826 -8.31 51.88 -0.55
N ARG A 827 -9.03 51.78 0.56
CA ARG A 827 -9.41 52.91 1.41
C ARG A 827 -8.19 53.52 2.10
N ASP A 828 -7.33 52.73 2.74
CA ASP A 828 -6.07 53.21 3.34
C ASP A 828 -5.19 53.90 2.28
N PHE A 829 -5.12 53.35 1.06
CA PHE A 829 -4.38 54.00 -0.03
C PHE A 829 -4.96 55.36 -0.41
N VAL A 830 -6.28 55.48 -0.51
CA VAL A 830 -6.97 56.74 -0.84
C VAL A 830 -6.83 57.77 0.29
N GLU A 831 -6.95 57.35 1.54
CA GLU A 831 -6.75 58.21 2.71
C GLU A 831 -5.31 58.75 2.75
N ARG A 832 -4.30 57.90 2.57
CA ARG A 832 -2.89 58.32 2.51
C ARG A 832 -2.59 59.24 1.33
N MET A 833 -3.20 59.00 0.17
CA MET A 833 -3.09 59.91 -0.97
C MET A 833 -3.63 61.31 -0.61
N SER A 834 -4.76 61.38 0.10
CA SER A 834 -5.32 62.65 0.57
C SER A 834 -4.37 63.35 1.56
N THR A 835 -3.84 62.62 2.55
CA THR A 835 -2.83 63.14 3.49
C THR A 835 -1.58 63.66 2.79
N PHE A 836 -1.01 62.88 1.85
CA PHE A 836 0.20 63.33 1.14
C PHE A 836 -0.06 64.47 0.15
N ARG A 837 -1.30 64.66 -0.30
CA ARG A 837 -1.71 65.85 -1.05
C ARG A 837 -1.74 67.09 -0.14
N SER A 838 -2.30 66.99 1.07
CA SER A 838 -2.31 68.12 2.03
C SER A 838 -0.89 68.49 2.49
N GLU A 839 0.00 67.50 2.63
CA GLU A 839 1.44 67.71 2.90
C GLU A 839 2.23 68.25 1.67
N SER A 840 1.57 68.49 0.53
CA SER A 840 2.22 68.95 -0.71
C SER A 840 3.31 68.01 -1.26
N LYS A 841 3.24 66.70 -0.92
CA LYS A 841 4.09 65.63 -1.49
C LYS A 841 3.48 65.02 -2.76
N LEU A 842 2.16 65.13 -2.91
CA LEU A 842 1.41 64.82 -4.12
C LEU A 842 0.68 66.07 -4.63
N GLY A 843 0.46 66.15 -5.94
CA GLY A 843 -0.30 67.25 -6.54
C GLY A 843 -0.39 67.12 -8.07
N GLU A 844 -0.77 68.17 -8.76
CA GLU A 844 -1.15 68.17 -10.19
C GLU A 844 -0.07 67.62 -11.17
N TRP A 845 1.17 67.40 -10.71
CA TRP A 845 2.23 66.73 -11.47
C TRP A 845 2.15 65.19 -11.46
N ASN A 846 1.52 64.59 -10.44
CA ASN A 846 1.41 63.13 -10.29
C ASN A 846 0.02 62.63 -9.87
N MET A 847 -0.89 63.50 -9.41
CA MET A 847 -2.26 63.19 -9.00
C MET A 847 -3.19 64.37 -9.32
N ARG A 848 -4.31 64.12 -10.00
CA ARG A 848 -5.14 65.17 -10.62
C ARG A 848 -6.61 64.81 -10.76
N PHE A 849 -7.53 65.70 -10.40
CA PHE A 849 -8.97 65.54 -10.67
C PHE A 849 -9.33 65.96 -12.09
N VAL A 850 -10.06 65.10 -12.80
CA VAL A 850 -10.55 65.36 -14.16
C VAL A 850 -12.04 65.70 -14.10
N ARG A 851 -12.43 66.79 -14.76
CA ARG A 851 -13.82 67.25 -14.83
C ARG A 851 -14.41 66.89 -16.19
N ASP A 852 -15.68 66.45 -16.20
CA ASP A 852 -16.39 66.13 -17.42
C ASP A 852 -16.75 67.41 -18.20
N GLY A 853 -16.32 67.50 -19.45
CA GLY A 853 -16.60 68.65 -20.32
C GLY A 853 -18.07 68.78 -20.72
N ASN A 854 -18.85 67.69 -20.62
CA ASN A 854 -20.25 67.64 -21.08
C ASN A 854 -21.30 67.76 -19.97
N ARG A 855 -20.89 67.81 -18.68
CA ARG A 855 -21.81 67.89 -17.53
C ARG A 855 -21.30 68.89 -16.49
N HIS A 856 -21.63 70.17 -16.67
CA HIS A 856 -21.50 71.26 -15.68
C HIS A 856 -20.23 71.20 -14.78
N GLY A 857 -19.05 70.89 -15.34
CA GLY A 857 -17.79 70.91 -14.59
C GLY A 857 -17.68 69.91 -13.43
N LYS A 858 -18.54 68.88 -13.38
CA LYS A 858 -18.53 67.85 -12.33
C LYS A 858 -17.28 66.97 -12.46
N ILE A 859 -16.61 66.72 -11.34
CA ILE A 859 -15.45 65.82 -11.29
C ILE A 859 -15.91 64.41 -11.66
N SER A 860 -15.30 63.81 -12.69
CA SER A 860 -15.65 62.48 -13.20
C SER A 860 -14.71 61.38 -12.68
N CYS A 861 -13.43 61.68 -12.54
CA CYS A 861 -12.44 60.74 -12.02
C CYS A 861 -11.21 61.43 -11.41
N LEU A 862 -10.50 60.70 -10.55
CA LEU A 862 -9.15 61.03 -10.07
C LEU A 862 -8.13 60.28 -10.91
N SER A 863 -7.23 61.01 -11.55
CA SER A 863 -6.16 60.45 -12.39
C SER A 863 -4.82 60.50 -11.67
N ILE A 864 -4.19 59.35 -11.52
CA ILE A 864 -2.90 59.22 -10.83
C ILE A 864 -1.83 58.61 -11.73
N ARG A 865 -0.61 59.15 -11.65
CA ARG A 865 0.58 58.45 -12.15
C ARG A 865 1.00 57.44 -11.10
N LEU A 866 0.32 56.29 -11.08
CA LEU A 866 0.45 55.28 -10.03
C LEU A 866 1.91 54.92 -9.72
N ASN A 867 2.77 54.85 -10.73
CA ASN A 867 4.18 54.49 -10.53
C ASN A 867 4.95 55.49 -9.65
N ASP A 868 4.57 56.78 -9.70
CA ASP A 868 5.16 57.89 -8.95
C ASP A 868 4.43 58.15 -7.62
N VAL A 869 3.09 58.13 -7.63
CA VAL A 869 2.29 58.22 -6.40
C VAL A 869 2.67 57.09 -5.44
N TRP A 870 2.81 55.87 -5.95
CA TRP A 870 3.26 54.73 -5.14
C TRP A 870 4.64 54.97 -4.51
N ARG A 871 5.60 55.57 -5.23
CA ARG A 871 6.94 55.84 -4.65
C ARG A 871 6.86 56.75 -3.43
N VAL A 872 5.92 57.71 -3.45
CA VAL A 872 5.68 58.59 -2.31
C VAL A 872 5.02 57.81 -1.17
N VAL A 873 3.95 57.04 -1.46
CA VAL A 873 3.22 56.30 -0.42
C VAL A 873 4.12 55.22 0.23
N ASP A 874 4.75 54.37 -0.56
CA ASP A 874 5.65 53.28 -0.12
C ASP A 874 6.93 53.80 0.55
N GLY A 875 7.44 54.95 0.10
CA GLY A 875 8.62 55.57 0.71
C GLY A 875 8.36 56.28 2.04
N ASN A 876 7.09 56.59 2.36
CA ASN A 876 6.70 57.38 3.54
C ASN A 876 5.74 56.62 4.48
N SER A 877 5.43 55.34 4.21
CA SER A 877 4.49 54.56 5.01
C SER A 877 4.85 53.08 5.02
N SER A 878 4.67 52.43 6.18
CA SER A 878 4.63 50.97 6.25
C SER A 878 3.27 50.50 5.75
N LEU A 879 3.23 49.78 4.62
CA LEU A 879 1.99 49.35 3.97
C LEU A 879 1.81 47.83 4.11
N ALA A 880 0.57 47.41 4.40
CA ALA A 880 0.19 45.99 4.45
C ALA A 880 -0.08 45.38 3.04
N TYR A 881 -0.05 46.21 1.99
CA TYR A 881 -0.30 45.82 0.60
C TYR A 881 0.79 46.36 -0.33
N ASN A 882 0.95 45.75 -1.51
CA ASN A 882 2.01 46.10 -2.46
C ASN A 882 1.49 46.76 -3.76
N LYS A 883 2.45 47.17 -4.60
CA LYS A 883 2.28 47.88 -5.89
C LYS A 883 1.52 47.07 -6.97
N GLN A 884 1.20 45.81 -6.72
CA GLN A 884 0.47 44.93 -7.62
C GLN A 884 -0.93 44.59 -7.06
N ILE A 885 -1.04 44.34 -5.75
CA ILE A 885 -2.32 44.15 -5.04
C ILE A 885 -3.20 45.38 -5.26
N LEU A 886 -2.65 46.58 -5.07
CA LEU A 886 -3.39 47.82 -5.29
C LEU A 886 -3.87 47.98 -6.74
N LYS A 887 -3.07 47.58 -7.74
CA LYS A 887 -3.49 47.63 -9.15
C LYS A 887 -4.69 46.72 -9.41
N ASN A 888 -4.67 45.53 -8.81
CA ASN A 888 -5.77 44.58 -8.95
C ASN A 888 -7.03 45.13 -8.27
N LEU A 889 -6.92 45.68 -7.06
CA LEU A 889 -8.02 46.32 -6.35
C LEU A 889 -8.62 47.49 -7.15
N LEU A 890 -7.77 48.37 -7.69
CA LEU A 890 -8.21 49.48 -8.54
C LEU A 890 -8.92 48.98 -9.81
N THR A 891 -8.39 47.93 -10.46
CA THR A 891 -9.01 47.33 -11.64
C THR A 891 -10.36 46.70 -11.32
N SER A 892 -10.46 45.96 -10.21
CA SER A 892 -11.70 45.35 -9.72
C SER A 892 -12.74 46.40 -9.30
N ALA A 893 -12.31 47.56 -8.80
CA ALA A 893 -13.18 48.69 -8.49
C ALA A 893 -13.64 49.45 -9.74
N GLY A 894 -13.11 49.13 -10.94
CA GLY A 894 -13.49 49.75 -12.21
C GLY A 894 -12.59 50.91 -12.66
N ALA A 895 -11.38 51.04 -12.11
CA ALA A 895 -10.42 52.03 -12.58
C ALA A 895 -9.88 51.69 -13.99
N ASN A 896 -9.71 52.71 -14.82
CA ASN A 896 -9.08 52.56 -16.13
C ASN A 896 -7.56 52.65 -16.00
N MET A 897 -6.87 51.51 -16.16
CA MET A 897 -5.42 51.39 -15.98
C MET A 897 -4.60 51.94 -17.16
N ALA A 898 -5.23 52.27 -18.28
CA ALA A 898 -4.57 52.66 -19.53
C ALA A 898 -4.93 54.09 -20.00
N ASP A 899 -5.48 54.92 -19.12
CA ASP A 899 -5.90 56.27 -19.46
C ASP A 899 -4.70 57.22 -19.73
N ARG A 900 -4.97 58.35 -20.37
CA ARG A 900 -3.98 59.40 -20.63
C ARG A 900 -4.53 60.77 -20.25
N GLN A 901 -3.87 61.41 -19.30
CA GLN A 901 -4.24 62.74 -18.83
C GLN A 901 -3.06 63.69 -18.85
N LYS A 902 -3.37 64.99 -18.88
CA LYS A 902 -2.37 66.07 -18.80
C LYS A 902 -2.05 66.35 -17.34
N PHE A 903 -0.78 66.23 -16.97
CA PHE A 903 -0.23 66.58 -15.64
C PHE A 903 0.71 67.77 -15.78
N HIS A 904 0.99 68.48 -14.69
CA HIS A 904 2.08 69.46 -14.68
C HIS A 904 3.44 68.77 -14.90
N GLY A 905 4.37 69.46 -15.56
CA GLY A 905 5.65 68.88 -15.99
C GLY A 905 6.47 68.25 -14.86
N ASN A 906 6.54 68.90 -13.70
CA ASN A 906 7.20 68.40 -12.49
C ASN A 906 6.64 69.13 -11.24
N GLU A 907 7.12 68.72 -10.06
CA GLU A 907 6.73 69.27 -8.76
C GLU A 907 7.01 70.79 -8.65
N ASP A 908 8.22 71.23 -9.04
CA ASP A 908 8.63 72.64 -8.94
C ASP A 908 7.74 73.56 -9.78
N VAL A 909 7.44 73.16 -11.02
CA VAL A 909 6.54 73.91 -11.93
C VAL A 909 5.13 73.97 -11.35
N SER A 910 4.64 72.87 -10.77
CA SER A 910 3.32 72.84 -10.16
C SER A 910 3.23 73.73 -8.92
N LYS A 911 4.27 73.74 -8.07
CA LYS A 911 4.34 74.58 -6.87
C LYS A 911 4.52 76.05 -7.23
N ALA A 912 5.32 76.36 -8.26
CA ALA A 912 5.48 77.73 -8.78
C ALA A 912 4.17 78.30 -9.34
N PHE A 913 3.41 77.49 -10.08
CA PHE A 913 2.08 77.86 -10.58
C PHE A 913 1.08 78.10 -9.43
N GLY A 914 1.05 77.23 -8.42
CA GLY A 914 0.21 77.42 -7.23
C GLY A 914 0.55 78.69 -6.43
N ARG A 915 1.80 79.16 -6.51
CA ARG A 915 2.25 80.45 -5.94
C ARG A 915 2.00 81.66 -6.86
N LYS A 916 1.35 81.49 -8.01
CA LYS A 916 1.16 82.51 -9.08
C LYS A 916 2.47 83.10 -9.61
N ALA A 917 3.58 82.37 -9.53
CA ALA A 917 4.89 82.83 -10.02
C ALA A 917 5.09 82.61 -11.53
N THR A 918 4.18 81.89 -12.19
CA THR A 918 4.21 81.53 -13.62
C THR A 918 2.81 81.39 -14.21
N ASP A 919 2.68 81.62 -15.51
CA ASP A 919 1.42 81.64 -16.27
C ASP A 919 1.04 80.25 -16.83
N ASP A 920 1.97 79.59 -17.54
CA ASP A 920 1.81 78.25 -18.10
C ASP A 920 2.48 77.21 -17.18
N PRO A 921 1.72 76.39 -16.41
CA PRO A 921 2.28 75.13 -15.99
C PRO A 921 2.35 74.25 -17.23
N LYS A 922 3.53 74.15 -17.86
CA LYS A 922 3.75 73.29 -19.04
C LYS A 922 3.13 71.91 -18.81
N TRP A 923 2.06 71.62 -19.53
CA TRP A 923 1.31 70.38 -19.40
C TRP A 923 1.98 69.23 -20.15
N ARG A 924 2.13 68.09 -19.50
CA ARG A 924 2.66 66.86 -20.08
C ARG A 924 1.59 65.78 -20.10
N LEU A 925 1.25 65.30 -21.29
CA LEU A 925 0.40 64.12 -21.45
C LEU A 925 1.15 62.88 -20.95
N SER A 926 0.59 62.16 -19.98
CA SER A 926 1.20 60.97 -19.38
C SER A 926 0.19 59.84 -19.27
N ARG A 927 0.66 58.59 -19.32
CA ARG A 927 -0.17 57.43 -18.99
C ARG A 927 -0.48 57.45 -17.49
N CYS A 928 -1.73 57.22 -17.13
CA CYS A 928 -2.20 57.26 -15.75
C CYS A 928 -3.28 56.21 -15.51
N VAL A 929 -3.58 56.02 -14.23
CA VAL A 929 -4.73 55.24 -13.77
C VAL A 929 -5.83 56.23 -13.42
N SER A 930 -7.01 56.07 -14.01
CA SER A 930 -8.17 56.92 -13.75
C SER A 930 -9.19 56.19 -12.90
N ILE A 931 -9.40 56.69 -11.68
CA ILE A 931 -10.25 56.12 -10.65
C ILE A 931 -11.59 56.88 -10.69
N PRO A 932 -12.70 56.23 -11.08
CA PRO A 932 -14.03 56.84 -11.06
C PRO A 932 -14.34 57.52 -9.72
N ILE A 933 -14.91 58.73 -9.78
CA ILE A 933 -15.16 59.53 -8.58
C ILE A 933 -16.08 58.80 -7.59
N GLY A 934 -17.04 58.01 -8.08
CA GLY A 934 -17.97 57.24 -7.25
C GLY A 934 -17.32 56.19 -6.34
N ILE A 935 -16.06 55.81 -6.60
CA ILE A 935 -15.28 54.89 -5.76
C ILE A 935 -14.64 55.64 -4.58
N ILE A 936 -14.32 56.92 -4.79
CA ILE A 936 -13.55 57.75 -3.86
C ILE A 936 -14.37 58.93 -3.29
N GLN A 937 -15.66 59.01 -3.63
CA GLN A 937 -16.55 60.13 -3.36
C GLN A 937 -16.69 60.41 -1.86
N ASP A 938 -16.65 59.35 -1.04
CA ASP A 938 -16.76 59.43 0.42
C ASP A 938 -15.47 59.94 1.10
N TYR A 939 -14.38 60.11 0.33
CA TYR A 939 -13.03 60.42 0.84
C TYR A 939 -12.47 61.74 0.29
N ILE A 940 -13.26 62.51 -0.45
CA ILE A 940 -12.89 63.82 -0.98
C ILE A 940 -13.66 64.88 -0.20
N ASP A 941 -12.95 65.85 0.38
CA ASP A 941 -13.54 66.92 1.18
C ASP A 941 -14.63 67.68 0.41
N ALA A 942 -15.77 67.92 1.08
CA ALA A 942 -16.99 68.47 0.49
C ALA A 942 -16.82 69.84 -0.21
N GLU A 943 -15.76 70.59 0.09
CA GLU A 943 -15.47 71.91 -0.49
C GLU A 943 -15.12 71.88 -1.99
N GLU A 944 -14.65 70.75 -2.55
CA GLU A 944 -14.32 70.67 -3.99
C GLU A 944 -15.55 70.45 -4.89
N SER A 945 -16.74 70.21 -4.31
CA SER A 945 -17.99 69.97 -5.04
C SER A 945 -18.80 71.24 -5.37
N SER A 946 -18.48 72.38 -4.77
CA SER A 946 -19.23 73.64 -4.91
C SER A 946 -18.35 74.80 -5.37
N VAL A 947 -18.04 74.85 -6.67
CA VAL A 947 -17.57 76.09 -7.31
C VAL A 947 -18.27 76.21 -8.66
N ASP A 948 -19.40 76.93 -8.68
CA ASP A 948 -20.02 77.45 -9.90
C ASP A 948 -19.27 78.73 -10.30
N VAL A 949 -18.67 78.73 -11.50
CA VAL A 949 -18.07 79.91 -12.11
C VAL A 949 -19.04 80.47 -13.14
N SER A 950 -19.69 81.59 -12.82
CA SER A 950 -20.43 82.40 -13.78
C SER A 950 -19.45 83.16 -14.68
N THR A 951 -19.51 82.87 -15.98
CA THR A 951 -18.76 83.55 -17.04
C THR A 951 -19.46 84.83 -17.48
N LEU A 952 -18.70 85.93 -17.54
CA LEU A 952 -19.02 87.14 -18.31
C LEU A 952 -18.72 86.90 -19.81
N SER A 953 -19.70 87.17 -20.68
CA SER A 953 -19.44 87.67 -22.05
C SER A 953 -20.59 88.55 -22.57
N THR A 954 -20.35 89.87 -22.58
CA THR A 954 -20.62 90.87 -23.65
C THR A 954 -21.78 90.65 -24.64
N ASN A 955 -22.85 91.46 -24.57
CA ASN A 955 -23.08 92.70 -25.36
C ASN A 955 -24.57 93.13 -25.42
N ASP A 956 -24.77 94.45 -25.27
CA ASP A 956 -25.83 95.34 -25.76
C ASP A 956 -27.33 94.98 -25.63
N SER A 957 -28.06 95.73 -24.80
CA SER A 957 -28.88 96.89 -25.24
C SER A 957 -29.86 97.35 -24.15
N ASP A 958 -29.82 98.66 -23.89
CA ASP A 958 -30.91 99.58 -23.55
C ASP A 958 -31.97 99.32 -22.46
N GLN A 959 -32.15 100.40 -21.69
CA GLN A 959 -33.32 100.87 -20.93
C GLN A 959 -33.43 100.52 -19.44
N GLY A 960 -33.34 101.58 -18.62
CA GLY A 960 -34.46 101.97 -17.77
C GLY A 960 -34.40 101.62 -16.28
N GLU A 961 -33.88 102.57 -15.50
CA GLU A 961 -34.51 103.15 -14.29
C GLU A 961 -34.80 102.31 -13.02
N LEU A 962 -34.25 102.84 -11.89
CA LEU A 962 -34.90 103.10 -10.57
C LEU A 962 -35.35 101.87 -9.73
N LEU A 963 -35.16 101.74 -8.42
CA LEU A 963 -34.77 102.57 -7.28
C LEU A 963 -34.49 101.67 -6.06
N ASP A 964 -33.67 102.18 -5.14
CA ASP A 964 -33.69 102.10 -3.67
C ASP A 964 -33.78 100.77 -2.88
N GLY A 965 -32.85 100.69 -1.91
CA GLY A 965 -33.26 100.64 -0.51
C GLY A 965 -32.56 99.63 0.41
N GLN A 966 -31.52 100.10 1.13
CA GLN A 966 -31.23 99.96 2.59
C GLN A 966 -31.43 98.60 3.29
N ASP A 967 -30.74 98.17 4.35
CA ASP A 967 -29.60 98.51 5.22
C ASP A 967 -29.57 97.27 6.16
N SER A 968 -28.46 96.63 6.58
CA SER A 968 -27.68 97.03 7.76
C SER A 968 -26.69 95.90 8.17
N HIS A 969 -25.39 96.26 8.20
CA HIS A 969 -24.36 96.07 9.26
C HIS A 969 -24.38 94.84 10.21
N ARG A 970 -23.28 94.16 10.60
CA ARG A 970 -21.82 94.44 10.83
C ARG A 970 -21.11 93.06 10.95
N LEU A 971 -20.03 92.69 10.26
CA LEU A 971 -18.60 93.08 10.30
C LEU A 971 -17.83 92.81 11.62
N THR A 972 -16.87 91.88 11.54
CA THR A 972 -15.68 91.67 12.40
C THR A 972 -14.38 91.92 11.59
N PRO A 973 -13.36 92.63 12.13
CA PRO A 973 -12.01 92.79 11.56
C PRO A 973 -11.00 91.81 12.23
N ILE A 974 -9.96 91.24 11.60
CA ILE A 974 -8.69 91.74 11.01
C ILE A 974 -7.55 92.11 12.02
N CYS A 975 -6.45 91.33 11.91
CA CYS A 975 -4.99 91.62 11.98
C CYS A 975 -4.10 91.50 13.26
N GLN A 976 -2.96 90.79 13.04
CA GLN A 976 -1.54 91.07 13.43
C GLN A 976 -1.13 90.97 14.92
N SER A 977 0.12 90.73 15.35
CA SER A 977 1.41 90.10 14.92
C SER A 977 2.40 90.27 16.12
N THR A 978 3.66 89.77 16.03
CA THR A 978 4.88 90.03 16.89
C THR A 978 5.06 89.30 18.25
N VAL A 979 6.24 88.97 18.83
CA VAL A 979 7.66 88.64 18.49
C VAL A 979 8.45 88.47 19.84
N ASN A 980 9.51 87.64 19.88
CA ASN A 980 10.75 87.60 20.75
C ASN A 980 10.89 86.87 22.12
N LEU A 981 11.78 85.86 22.13
CA LEU A 981 13.06 85.60 22.90
C LEU A 981 13.32 86.08 24.35
N LYS A 982 13.80 85.16 25.25
CA LYS A 982 15.12 85.23 25.97
C LYS A 982 15.45 84.04 26.94
N GLU A 983 16.76 83.82 27.12
CA GLU A 983 17.53 82.79 27.88
C GLU A 983 17.72 83.03 29.41
N LYS A 984 18.16 81.99 30.17
CA LYS A 984 19.30 81.92 31.16
C LYS A 984 19.30 80.62 32.01
N SER A 985 20.44 80.16 32.57
CA SER A 985 20.57 78.79 33.18
C SER A 985 21.72 78.60 34.22
N GLN A 986 21.71 77.43 34.94
CA GLN A 986 22.82 76.76 35.70
C GLN A 986 23.34 77.43 37.01
N PRO A 987 24.15 76.77 37.90
CA PRO A 987 24.54 75.34 38.09
C PRO A 987 24.44 74.80 39.57
N ILE A 988 25.06 73.63 39.87
CA ILE A 988 25.81 73.16 41.09
C ILE A 988 25.31 71.85 41.77
N ASP A 989 26.13 70.78 41.64
CA ASP A 989 26.73 69.78 42.58
C ASP A 989 25.86 69.15 43.71
N ASP A 990 26.04 67.93 44.27
CA ASP A 990 27.12 66.94 44.36
C ASP A 990 26.61 65.63 45.05
N GLU A 991 27.40 64.53 44.99
CA GLU A 991 27.39 63.28 45.83
C GLU A 991 26.18 62.29 45.73
N GLY A 992 26.30 60.95 45.71
CA GLY A 992 27.35 59.98 46.04
C GLY A 992 26.77 58.87 46.96
N ILE A 993 27.29 57.62 46.87
CA ILE A 993 27.10 56.44 47.77
C ILE A 993 25.98 55.44 47.33
N THR A 994 26.26 54.35 46.57
CA THR A 994 26.81 53.00 46.93
C THR A 994 26.04 52.31 48.08
N SER A 995 25.63 51.03 48.08
CA SER A 995 26.36 49.81 47.74
C SER A 995 25.48 48.53 47.93
N THR A 996 25.92 47.43 47.29
CA THR A 996 26.00 46.01 47.78
C THR A 996 24.74 45.29 48.28
N GLU A 997 24.28 44.24 47.58
CA GLU A 997 24.71 42.82 47.67
C GLU A 997 23.93 42.00 48.72
N GLN A 998 23.86 40.69 48.45
CA GLN A 998 23.52 39.56 49.32
C GLN A 998 22.09 39.03 49.17
N THR A 999 21.88 37.98 48.37
CA THR A 999 21.99 36.53 48.71
C THR A 999 20.98 36.08 49.75
N GLY A 1000 20.11 35.13 49.40
CA GLY A 1000 19.19 34.51 50.35
C GLY A 1000 18.24 33.48 49.72
N THR A 1001 18.74 32.27 49.57
CA THR A 1001 18.06 31.02 49.26
C THR A 1001 17.03 30.57 50.33
N VAL A 1002 15.96 29.91 49.85
CA VAL A 1002 15.27 28.72 50.44
C VAL A 1002 14.36 28.91 51.67
N GLY A 1003 13.11 28.45 51.52
CA GLY A 1003 12.55 27.44 52.44
C GLY A 1003 11.42 27.85 53.39
N ASP A 1004 10.22 27.40 53.02
CA ASP A 1004 9.22 26.72 53.86
C ASP A 1004 8.56 27.34 55.11
N SER A 1005 7.31 26.89 55.26
CA SER A 1005 6.47 26.77 56.46
C SER A 1005 5.67 28.04 56.85
N CYS A 1006 4.36 28.07 56.64
CA CYS A 1006 3.26 27.37 57.33
C CYS A 1006 2.66 28.19 58.50
N VAL A 1007 1.32 28.37 58.42
CA VAL A 1007 0.34 28.37 59.54
C VAL A 1007 0.27 29.74 60.28
N ASP A 1008 -0.87 30.44 60.43
CA ASP A 1008 -2.20 29.97 60.84
C ASP A 1008 -3.30 31.07 60.84
N LYS A 1009 -4.57 30.59 60.85
CA LYS A 1009 -5.83 31.19 61.40
C LYS A 1009 -6.57 32.29 60.60
N LYS A 1010 -7.91 32.30 60.40
CA LYS A 1010 -9.03 31.43 60.85
C LYS A 1010 -10.39 31.96 60.30
N LYS A 1011 -11.40 31.06 60.30
CA LYS A 1011 -12.89 31.22 60.23
C LYS A 1011 -13.52 31.08 58.84
N CYS A 1012 -14.61 30.35 58.60
CA CYS A 1012 -15.48 29.50 59.44
C CYS A 1012 -16.29 28.56 58.52
N GLN A 1013 -16.58 27.37 59.05
CA GLN A 1013 -17.34 26.19 58.61
C GLN A 1013 -18.89 26.37 58.73
N PRO A 1014 -19.76 25.32 58.61
CA PRO A 1014 -19.77 23.99 57.93
C PRO A 1014 -21.17 23.71 57.25
N GLU A 1015 -21.67 22.56 56.76
CA GLU A 1015 -21.63 21.08 57.00
C GLU A 1015 -22.50 20.45 55.84
N ALA A 1016 -22.54 19.19 55.37
CA ALA A 1016 -22.09 17.82 55.69
C ALA A 1016 -22.27 16.95 54.38
N PHE A 1017 -21.33 16.09 53.90
CA PHE A 1017 -21.02 14.66 54.25
C PHE A 1017 -22.13 13.64 53.82
N VAL A 1018 -21.91 12.44 53.23
CA VAL A 1018 -20.96 11.28 53.39
C VAL A 1018 -21.05 10.41 52.09
N ASP A 1019 -19.98 9.98 51.39
CA ASP A 1019 -19.14 8.74 51.55
C ASP A 1019 -19.93 7.41 51.38
N THR A 1020 -19.50 6.35 50.67
CA THR A 1020 -18.30 5.52 50.89
C THR A 1020 -17.98 4.55 49.74
N SER A 1021 -16.73 4.10 49.77
CA SER A 1021 -15.96 3.13 48.99
C SER A 1021 -16.32 1.62 49.03
N LEU A 1022 -15.65 0.86 48.15
CA LEU A 1022 -15.19 -0.56 48.19
C LEU A 1022 -16.15 -1.71 47.81
N SER A 1023 -15.78 -2.48 46.77
CA SER A 1023 -15.50 -3.93 46.83
C SER A 1023 -15.09 -4.50 45.47
N THR A 1024 -14.08 -5.36 45.47
CA THR A 1024 -13.72 -6.37 44.45
C THR A 1024 -14.84 -7.40 44.28
N ASP A 1025 -15.06 -7.90 43.05
CA ASP A 1025 -15.24 -9.33 42.76
C ASP A 1025 -15.36 -9.59 41.24
N GLU A 1026 -14.69 -10.66 40.80
CA GLU A 1026 -14.80 -11.27 39.48
C GLU A 1026 -16.13 -12.04 39.35
N THR A 1027 -16.77 -11.99 38.18
CA THR A 1027 -17.24 -13.15 37.36
C THR A 1027 -18.37 -12.77 36.39
N ASN A 1028 -18.17 -13.16 35.12
CA ASN A 1028 -19.12 -13.50 34.06
C ASN A 1028 -20.59 -13.03 34.13
N THR A 1029 -21.04 -12.29 33.11
CA THR A 1029 -22.15 -12.78 32.23
C THR A 1029 -22.24 -12.02 30.90
N GLN A 1030 -22.37 -12.79 29.82
CA GLN A 1030 -22.90 -12.36 28.53
C GLN A 1030 -24.33 -11.82 28.69
N GLN A 1031 -24.69 -10.75 27.96
CA GLN A 1031 -25.91 -10.67 27.14
C GLN A 1031 -26.00 -9.30 26.45
N GLY A 1032 -26.43 -9.33 25.18
CA GLY A 1032 -26.53 -8.18 24.30
C GLY A 1032 -27.68 -7.25 24.64
N LEU A 1033 -27.62 -6.04 24.06
CA LEU A 1033 -28.70 -5.08 24.05
C LEU A 1033 -28.78 -4.40 22.68
N GLU A 1034 -29.75 -4.87 21.90
CA GLU A 1034 -30.55 -4.03 21.01
C GLU A 1034 -31.23 -2.94 21.85
N GLY A 1035 -31.36 -1.73 21.31
CA GLY A 1035 -31.99 -0.60 21.98
C GLY A 1035 -32.74 0.29 20.99
N ASP A 1036 -34.03 -0.02 20.83
CA ASP A 1036 -35.06 0.80 20.21
C ASP A 1036 -35.17 2.21 20.84
N LEU A 1037 -35.46 3.20 20.00
CA LEU A 1037 -35.84 4.56 20.41
C LEU A 1037 -37.36 4.74 20.30
N ASP A 1038 -38.02 4.97 21.43
CA ASP A 1038 -39.45 5.32 21.57
C ASP A 1038 -39.66 6.87 21.48
N PRO A 1039 -40.54 7.43 20.60
CA PRO A 1039 -40.66 8.87 20.37
C PRO A 1039 -41.93 9.54 20.97
N ARG A 1040 -41.83 10.16 22.15
CA ARG A 1040 -42.96 10.89 22.77
C ARG A 1040 -43.19 12.32 22.23
N LEU A 1041 -44.48 12.58 21.97
CA LEU A 1041 -45.12 13.70 21.27
C LEU A 1041 -45.58 14.86 22.21
N THR A 1042 -45.41 16.10 21.74
CA THR A 1042 -46.34 17.29 21.76
C THR A 1042 -46.96 17.88 23.05
N ARG A 1043 -47.00 19.24 23.14
CA ARG A 1043 -48.18 20.15 22.96
C ARG A 1043 -47.85 21.61 23.39
N LEU A 1044 -47.87 22.60 22.48
CA LEU A 1044 -48.94 23.57 22.11
C LEU A 1044 -49.07 24.84 22.99
N THR A 1045 -48.96 26.03 22.39
CA THR A 1045 -50.08 27.01 22.25
C THR A 1045 -49.73 28.20 21.34
N GLN A 1046 -50.66 28.50 20.41
CA GLN A 1046 -50.73 29.69 19.54
C GLN A 1046 -51.67 30.74 20.16
N LYS A 1047 -51.41 32.03 19.88
CA LYS A 1047 -52.43 33.10 19.87
C LYS A 1047 -52.31 33.92 18.57
N HIS A 1048 -53.43 34.03 17.85
CA HIS A 1048 -53.71 34.90 16.69
C HIS A 1048 -54.07 36.32 17.15
N ALA A 1049 -53.92 37.42 16.41
CA ALA A 1049 -53.21 37.71 15.16
C ALA A 1049 -52.94 39.25 15.12
N PRO A 1050 -52.39 39.81 14.02
CA PRO A 1050 -53.30 40.51 13.08
C PRO A 1050 -52.94 40.25 11.60
N ILE A 1051 -53.52 41.04 10.69
CA ILE A 1051 -53.27 41.04 9.24
C ILE A 1051 -53.05 42.50 8.80
N SER A 1052 -51.89 42.78 8.21
CA SER A 1052 -51.64 43.92 7.31
C SER A 1052 -50.80 43.41 6.13
N GLU A 1053 -51.06 43.96 4.95
CA GLU A 1053 -50.70 43.49 3.61
C GLU A 1053 -49.23 43.00 3.43
N PRO A 1054 -48.99 41.91 2.67
CA PRO A 1054 -47.65 41.51 2.28
C PRO A 1054 -47.11 42.37 1.11
N PRO A 1055 -45.80 42.63 1.06
CA PRO A 1055 -45.17 43.43 0.02
C PRO A 1055 -45.27 42.77 -1.37
N GLN A 1056 -45.48 43.60 -2.39
CA GLN A 1056 -45.56 43.20 -3.79
C GLN A 1056 -44.28 42.46 -4.25
N ILE A 1057 -44.48 41.23 -4.76
CA ILE A 1057 -43.44 40.41 -5.39
C ILE A 1057 -43.16 40.97 -6.80
N PRO A 1058 -41.89 41.13 -7.24
CA PRO A 1058 -41.59 41.57 -8.60
C PRO A 1058 -42.01 40.52 -9.64
N PRO A 1059 -42.31 40.93 -10.90
CA PRO A 1059 -42.77 40.01 -11.94
C PRO A 1059 -41.67 39.05 -12.39
N LEU A 1060 -42.05 37.79 -12.64
CA LEU A 1060 -41.19 36.71 -13.14
C LEU A 1060 -40.51 37.08 -14.48
N GLN A 1061 -39.21 36.77 -14.62
CA GLN A 1061 -38.44 36.95 -15.86
C GLN A 1061 -38.16 35.62 -16.59
N VAL A 1062 -37.97 35.70 -17.91
CA VAL A 1062 -37.63 34.57 -18.78
C VAL A 1062 -36.36 33.87 -18.28
N GLY A 1063 -36.46 32.58 -17.95
CA GLY A 1063 -35.42 31.83 -17.25
C GLY A 1063 -35.95 31.02 -16.06
N ASP A 1064 -37.24 31.12 -15.74
CA ASP A 1064 -37.94 30.19 -14.85
C ASP A 1064 -38.44 28.94 -15.62
N GLN A 1065 -37.92 27.77 -15.26
CA GLN A 1065 -38.51 26.46 -15.55
C GLN A 1065 -38.36 25.57 -14.31
N VAL A 1066 -39.44 24.85 -13.98
CA VAL A 1066 -39.86 24.58 -12.60
C VAL A 1066 -40.18 23.08 -12.43
N ILE A 1067 -39.84 22.47 -11.28
CA ILE A 1067 -39.90 21.01 -11.05
C ILE A 1067 -40.74 20.66 -9.81
N PRO A 1068 -41.72 19.76 -9.92
CA PRO A 1068 -42.65 19.43 -8.85
C PRO A 1068 -42.04 18.49 -7.79
N THR A 1069 -42.36 18.74 -6.53
CA THR A 1069 -42.14 17.84 -5.37
C THR A 1069 -43.49 17.35 -4.88
N GLY A 1070 -44.08 16.42 -5.65
CA GLY A 1070 -45.51 16.10 -5.54
C GLY A 1070 -46.38 17.29 -6.01
N ASP A 1071 -47.64 17.06 -6.35
CA ASP A 1071 -48.40 17.94 -7.28
C ASP A 1071 -48.76 19.36 -6.78
N THR A 1072 -48.25 19.79 -5.61
CA THR A 1072 -48.56 21.07 -4.96
C THR A 1072 -47.35 21.98 -4.68
N SER A 1073 -46.11 21.53 -4.83
CA SER A 1073 -44.90 22.30 -4.47
C SER A 1073 -43.78 22.15 -5.49
N TRP A 1074 -42.93 23.17 -5.71
CA TRP A 1074 -42.01 23.18 -6.88
C TRP A 1074 -40.72 24.01 -6.68
N ILE A 1075 -39.61 23.66 -7.38
CA ILE A 1075 -38.28 24.34 -7.35
C ILE A 1075 -37.65 24.46 -8.77
N ARG A 1076 -36.76 25.44 -9.04
CA ARG A 1076 -36.27 25.84 -10.39
C ARG A 1076 -34.74 26.02 -10.53
N ARG A 1077 -34.15 25.52 -11.63
CA ARG A 1077 -32.89 25.93 -12.35
C ARG A 1077 -32.43 24.82 -13.34
N GLY A 1078 -31.54 25.13 -14.30
CA GLY A 1078 -30.43 24.18 -14.61
C GLY A 1078 -29.85 24.03 -16.04
N SER A 1079 -30.61 24.14 -17.14
CA SER A 1079 -30.07 23.87 -18.51
C SER A 1079 -30.96 24.42 -19.63
N THR A 1080 -30.36 24.73 -20.79
CA THR A 1080 -31.07 25.22 -22.00
C THR A 1080 -31.58 24.03 -22.83
N ARG A 1081 -32.87 24.03 -23.19
CA ARG A 1081 -33.50 22.97 -23.98
C ARG A 1081 -33.68 23.44 -25.43
N LEU A 1082 -33.25 22.67 -26.42
CA LEU A 1082 -33.53 22.98 -27.83
C LEU A 1082 -35.01 22.72 -28.16
N PRO A 1083 -35.66 23.54 -29.01
CA PRO A 1083 -37.05 23.34 -29.41
C PRO A 1083 -37.22 22.02 -30.18
N LYS A 1084 -38.27 21.25 -29.86
CA LYS A 1084 -38.55 19.92 -30.44
C LYS A 1084 -38.66 19.88 -31.99
N LYS A 1085 -38.74 21.03 -32.65
CA LYS A 1085 -38.88 21.17 -34.12
C LYS A 1085 -37.58 21.56 -34.84
N SER A 1086 -36.46 21.75 -34.15
CA SER A 1086 -35.21 22.21 -34.77
C SER A 1086 -34.42 21.10 -35.50
N ILE A 1087 -34.90 19.85 -35.46
CA ILE A 1087 -34.33 18.70 -36.18
C ILE A 1087 -35.49 17.93 -36.81
N GLU A 1088 -35.62 17.97 -38.14
CA GLU A 1088 -36.55 17.09 -38.86
C GLU A 1088 -36.00 15.67 -38.93
N THR A 1089 -36.68 14.72 -38.29
CA THR A 1089 -36.37 13.29 -38.39
C THR A 1089 -36.96 12.73 -39.69
N ILE A 1090 -36.12 12.30 -40.63
CA ILE A 1090 -36.56 11.51 -41.78
C ILE A 1090 -36.33 10.03 -41.46
N ASP A 1091 -37.44 9.29 -41.49
CA ASP A 1091 -37.59 7.83 -41.43
C ASP A 1091 -36.94 7.11 -40.23
N ARG A 1092 -37.72 6.26 -39.57
CA ARG A 1092 -37.42 5.65 -38.26
C ARG A 1092 -36.19 4.72 -38.23
N ASN A 1093 -35.59 4.42 -39.39
CA ASN A 1093 -34.53 3.44 -39.54
C ASN A 1093 -33.21 3.97 -40.12
N SER A 1094 -33.05 5.28 -40.34
CA SER A 1094 -31.77 5.84 -40.85
C SER A 1094 -30.91 6.42 -39.71
N PRO A 1095 -29.67 5.94 -39.48
CA PRO A 1095 -28.78 6.49 -38.45
C PRO A 1095 -28.02 7.76 -38.90
N ARG A 1096 -28.45 8.44 -39.98
CA ARG A 1096 -27.78 9.62 -40.53
C ARG A 1096 -28.58 10.90 -40.25
N ILE A 1097 -27.94 11.88 -39.60
CA ILE A 1097 -28.44 13.26 -39.49
C ILE A 1097 -27.88 14.07 -40.66
N GLN A 1098 -28.72 14.68 -41.49
CA GLN A 1098 -28.28 15.59 -42.56
C GLN A 1098 -28.11 17.01 -42.01
N LEU A 1099 -26.87 17.44 -41.80
CA LEU A 1099 -26.52 18.78 -41.31
C LEU A 1099 -27.01 19.91 -42.22
N SER A 1100 -27.18 19.66 -43.53
CA SER A 1100 -27.67 20.62 -44.52
C SER A 1100 -29.12 21.07 -44.31
N ARG A 1101 -29.88 20.40 -43.43
CA ARG A 1101 -31.28 20.74 -43.12
C ARG A 1101 -31.49 21.30 -41.71
N MET A 1102 -30.39 21.58 -41.00
CA MET A 1102 -30.43 22.16 -39.67
C MET A 1102 -30.71 23.66 -39.77
N THR A 1103 -31.57 24.19 -38.90
CA THR A 1103 -31.86 25.63 -38.89
C THR A 1103 -30.62 26.45 -38.51
N ALA A 1104 -30.55 27.71 -38.96
CA ALA A 1104 -29.42 28.61 -38.68
C ALA A 1104 -29.11 28.72 -37.17
N GLU A 1105 -30.16 28.66 -36.33
CA GLU A 1105 -30.06 28.67 -34.87
C GLU A 1105 -29.42 27.38 -34.29
N GLY A 1106 -29.72 26.21 -34.88
CA GLY A 1106 -29.07 24.94 -34.53
C GLY A 1106 -27.59 24.92 -34.95
N CYS A 1107 -27.26 25.53 -36.09
CA CYS A 1107 -25.89 25.65 -36.59
C CYS A 1107 -25.04 26.60 -35.72
N HIS A 1108 -25.59 27.76 -35.37
CA HIS A 1108 -24.93 28.76 -34.52
C HIS A 1108 -24.71 28.24 -33.08
N THR A 1109 -25.55 27.32 -32.61
CA THR A 1109 -25.40 26.69 -31.28
C THR A 1109 -24.27 25.66 -31.26
N LEU A 1110 -23.98 24.99 -32.38
CA LEU A 1110 -22.89 24.01 -32.53
C LEU A 1110 -21.51 24.64 -32.73
N GLN A 1111 -21.44 25.90 -33.16
CA GLN A 1111 -20.18 26.62 -33.42
C GLN A 1111 -19.55 27.23 -32.16
N ARG A 1112 -20.18 27.13 -30.99
CA ARG A 1112 -19.60 27.61 -29.73
C ARG A 1112 -18.56 26.62 -29.19
N PRO A 1113 -17.45 27.11 -28.63
CA PRO A 1113 -16.39 26.23 -28.14
C PRO A 1113 -16.91 25.40 -26.97
N SER A 1114 -16.54 24.11 -26.99
CA SER A 1114 -16.79 23.09 -25.97
C SER A 1114 -18.12 22.34 -26.12
N LEU A 1115 -18.06 21.20 -26.83
CA LEU A 1115 -18.98 20.07 -26.69
C LEU A 1115 -18.58 18.81 -27.47
N ILE A 1116 -19.02 17.66 -26.96
CA ILE A 1116 -19.29 16.43 -27.72
C ILE A 1116 -20.72 15.98 -27.33
N LEU A 1117 -21.50 15.53 -28.32
CA LEU A 1117 -22.84 14.97 -28.16
C LEU A 1117 -22.77 13.50 -27.69
N THR A 1118 -23.53 13.11 -26.67
CA THR A 1118 -23.79 11.69 -26.35
C THR A 1118 -25.29 11.44 -26.42
N ILE A 1119 -25.71 10.41 -27.17
CA ILE A 1119 -27.11 10.01 -27.34
C ILE A 1119 -27.33 8.74 -26.49
N SER A 1120 -28.19 8.80 -25.47
CA SER A 1120 -28.64 7.60 -24.75
C SER A 1120 -29.90 7.01 -25.39
N LYS A 1121 -30.15 5.72 -25.12
CA LYS A 1121 -31.15 4.87 -25.80
C LYS A 1121 -32.61 5.15 -25.37
N ASP A 1122 -32.83 6.17 -24.56
CA ASP A 1122 -34.09 6.55 -23.94
C ASP A 1122 -34.76 7.62 -24.81
N ARG A 1123 -35.70 7.19 -25.66
CA ARG A 1123 -36.25 7.90 -26.85
C ARG A 1123 -36.98 9.25 -26.62
N SER A 1124 -36.56 10.14 -25.71
CA SER A 1124 -37.23 11.45 -25.56
C SER A 1124 -36.39 12.62 -25.07
N VAL A 1125 -35.10 12.48 -24.74
CA VAL A 1125 -34.28 13.62 -24.28
C VAL A 1125 -32.84 13.53 -24.79
N ILE A 1126 -32.34 14.62 -25.37
CA ILE A 1126 -30.92 14.83 -25.68
C ILE A 1126 -30.29 15.56 -24.48
N LYS A 1127 -29.18 15.04 -23.94
CA LYS A 1127 -28.38 15.72 -22.89
C LYS A 1127 -27.04 16.19 -23.46
N VAL A 1128 -26.63 17.37 -23.02
CA VAL A 1128 -25.47 18.12 -23.50
C VAL A 1128 -24.55 18.37 -22.29
N ARG A 1129 -23.26 18.01 -22.40
CA ARG A 1129 -22.29 17.96 -21.29
C ARG A 1129 -21.14 18.96 -21.53
N ASN A 1130 -20.99 19.95 -20.66
CA ASN A 1130 -19.87 20.90 -20.69
C ASN A 1130 -18.57 20.19 -20.24
N GLN A 1131 -17.48 20.37 -20.98
CA GLN A 1131 -16.23 19.63 -20.79
C GLN A 1131 -15.41 20.14 -19.60
N ASP A 1132 -15.59 21.40 -19.21
CA ASP A 1132 -14.81 22.15 -18.21
C ASP A 1132 -14.69 21.46 -16.84
N LEU A 1133 -15.63 20.54 -16.50
CA LEU A 1133 -15.69 19.86 -15.21
C LEU A 1133 -14.89 18.54 -15.13
N GLY A 1134 -14.10 18.19 -16.16
CA GLY A 1134 -13.03 17.19 -16.06
C GLY A 1134 -13.41 15.83 -15.44
N ARG A 1135 -14.25 15.04 -16.12
CA ARG A 1135 -14.45 13.60 -15.79
C ARG A 1135 -14.37 12.72 -17.03
N THR A 1136 -13.34 11.89 -17.09
CA THR A 1136 -13.16 10.79 -18.05
C THR A 1136 -13.81 9.54 -17.47
N ASP A 1137 -14.72 8.88 -18.19
CA ASP A 1137 -15.07 7.48 -17.95
C ASP A 1137 -15.31 6.80 -19.30
N PHE A 1138 -14.72 5.63 -19.49
CA PHE A 1138 -14.85 4.79 -20.69
C PHE A 1138 -16.16 4.01 -20.66
N PHE A 1139 -16.93 4.01 -21.75
CA PHE A 1139 -17.93 2.97 -22.01
C PHE A 1139 -17.98 2.59 -23.50
N THR A 1140 -18.04 1.29 -23.75
CA THR A 1140 -18.21 0.69 -25.07
C THR A 1140 -19.67 0.60 -25.47
N THR A 1141 -20.02 1.06 -26.67
CA THR A 1141 -21.19 0.61 -27.43
C THR A 1141 -20.84 0.55 -28.92
N ASP A 1142 -20.95 -0.65 -29.51
CA ASP A 1142 -21.01 -0.96 -30.95
C ASP A 1142 -20.07 -0.21 -31.91
N GLY A 1143 -18.76 -0.25 -31.62
CA GLY A 1143 -17.74 -0.34 -32.68
C GLY A 1143 -17.45 0.89 -33.54
N VAL A 1144 -17.87 2.11 -33.18
CA VAL A 1144 -17.46 3.34 -33.87
C VAL A 1144 -16.94 4.38 -32.89
N GLN A 1145 -15.71 4.88 -33.12
CA GLN A 1145 -15.14 6.04 -32.45
C GLN A 1145 -15.05 7.21 -33.44
N LEU A 1146 -15.47 8.41 -33.03
CA LEU A 1146 -15.26 9.64 -33.79
C LEU A 1146 -14.21 10.48 -33.07
N TYR A 1147 -13.18 10.92 -33.81
CA TYR A 1147 -12.12 11.79 -33.32
C TYR A 1147 -12.20 13.12 -34.07
N CYS A 1148 -12.26 14.23 -33.33
CA CYS A 1148 -12.13 15.57 -33.90
C CYS A 1148 -10.85 16.19 -33.33
N LYS A 1149 -9.88 16.51 -34.20
CA LYS A 1149 -8.66 17.20 -33.80
C LYS A 1149 -8.68 18.58 -34.44
N ARG A 1150 -8.58 19.63 -33.62
CA ARG A 1150 -8.34 20.99 -34.11
C ARG A 1150 -6.89 21.03 -34.60
N CYS A 1151 -6.68 21.26 -35.89
CA CYS A 1151 -5.36 21.59 -36.41
C CYS A 1151 -5.27 23.10 -36.52
N ASP A 1152 -4.26 23.70 -35.91
CA ASP A 1152 -3.95 25.11 -36.11
C ASP A 1152 -3.33 25.27 -37.50
N VAL A 1153 -4.20 25.47 -38.49
CA VAL A 1153 -3.84 26.03 -39.78
C VAL A 1153 -4.61 27.33 -39.90
N SER A 1154 -3.94 28.39 -40.33
CA SER A 1154 -4.39 29.79 -40.32
C SER A 1154 -5.59 30.11 -41.23
N VAL A 1155 -6.33 29.11 -41.72
CA VAL A 1155 -7.62 29.27 -42.38
C VAL A 1155 -8.52 28.13 -41.94
N GLY A 1156 -9.69 28.46 -41.37
CA GLY A 1156 -10.54 27.54 -40.61
C GLY A 1156 -11.15 26.39 -41.40
N ALA A 1157 -10.41 25.29 -41.55
CA ALA A 1157 -10.92 24.02 -42.04
C ALA A 1157 -11.01 22.97 -40.92
N VAL A 1158 -12.14 22.26 -40.84
CA VAL A 1158 -12.33 21.11 -39.95
C VAL A 1158 -12.17 19.84 -40.76
N VAL A 1159 -11.18 19.00 -40.42
CA VAL A 1159 -10.97 17.70 -41.07
C VAL A 1159 -11.49 16.59 -40.16
N ILE A 1160 -12.38 15.73 -40.70
CA ILE A 1160 -12.99 14.61 -39.96
C ILE A 1160 -12.40 13.29 -40.47
N TYR A 1161 -11.84 12.47 -39.58
CA TYR A 1161 -11.36 11.12 -39.89
C TYR A 1161 -12.32 10.06 -39.36
N VAL A 1162 -12.57 9.02 -40.17
CA VAL A 1162 -13.37 7.86 -39.78
C VAL A 1162 -12.52 6.60 -40.04
N GLY A 1163 -12.24 5.84 -38.98
CA GLY A 1163 -11.48 4.58 -39.05
C GLY A 1163 -12.22 3.43 -38.35
N SER A 1164 -12.12 2.21 -38.90
CA SER A 1164 -12.71 0.98 -38.36
C SER A 1164 -11.68 0.10 -37.64
N ASN A 1165 -12.13 -0.80 -36.76
CA ASN A 1165 -11.24 -1.62 -35.91
C ASN A 1165 -10.79 -2.93 -36.59
N ALA A 1166 -9.53 -3.32 -36.37
CA ALA A 1166 -8.85 -4.41 -37.09
C ALA A 1166 -9.25 -5.86 -36.70
N LYS A 1167 -10.19 -6.10 -35.77
CA LYS A 1167 -10.66 -7.47 -35.42
C LYS A 1167 -11.66 -8.04 -36.44
N LEU A 1168 -11.30 -7.96 -37.72
CA LEU A 1168 -11.88 -8.73 -38.82
C LEU A 1168 -10.72 -9.22 -39.70
N LYS A 1169 -9.85 -10.07 -39.14
CA LYS A 1169 -8.94 -10.92 -39.93
C LYS A 1169 -9.76 -12.04 -40.57
N LYS A 1170 -10.47 -11.71 -41.63
CA LYS A 1170 -10.71 -12.50 -42.85
C LYS A 1170 -11.71 -11.72 -43.70
N THR A 1171 -11.32 -11.47 -44.95
CA THR A 1171 -12.11 -10.83 -46.01
C THR A 1171 -12.49 -9.35 -45.79
N LEU A 1172 -11.59 -8.44 -46.16
CA LEU A 1172 -11.84 -7.24 -46.99
C LEU A 1172 -10.54 -6.43 -47.08
N SER A 1173 -9.85 -6.51 -48.23
CA SER A 1173 -8.74 -5.64 -48.58
C SER A 1173 -9.30 -4.30 -49.09
N HIS A 1174 -8.63 -3.19 -48.77
CA HIS A 1174 -8.91 -1.79 -49.14
C HIS A 1174 -9.83 -1.02 -48.17
N HIS A 1175 -9.29 0.04 -47.56
CA HIS A 1175 -10.05 1.07 -46.85
C HIS A 1175 -10.07 2.34 -47.72
N ARG A 1176 -11.25 2.92 -47.96
CA ARG A 1176 -11.42 4.19 -48.68
C ARG A 1176 -11.65 5.31 -47.66
N TYR A 1177 -10.95 6.42 -47.83
CA TYR A 1177 -11.16 7.65 -47.04
C TYR A 1177 -11.85 8.71 -47.93
N ARG A 1178 -12.67 9.58 -47.33
CA ARG A 1178 -13.23 10.76 -48.01
C ARG A 1178 -12.97 12.00 -47.15
N VAL A 1179 -12.55 13.08 -47.79
CA VAL A 1179 -12.35 14.40 -47.18
C VAL A 1179 -13.41 15.34 -47.76
N ALA A 1180 -14.03 16.18 -46.93
CA ALA A 1180 -14.89 17.27 -47.39
C ALA A 1180 -14.39 18.57 -46.77
N ALA A 1181 -14.20 19.60 -47.60
CA ALA A 1181 -13.89 20.96 -47.15
C ALA A 1181 -15.18 21.79 -47.14
N ILE A 1182 -15.32 22.67 -46.15
CA ILE A 1182 -16.43 23.63 -46.06
C ILE A 1182 -15.79 25.01 -45.99
N ASP A 1183 -16.12 25.86 -46.96
CA ASP A 1183 -15.69 27.26 -46.98
C ASP A 1183 -16.66 28.13 -46.17
N ALA A 1184 -16.14 29.12 -45.46
CA ALA A 1184 -16.87 29.86 -44.44
C ALA A 1184 -17.84 30.91 -45.00
N ASP A 1185 -17.66 31.36 -46.25
CA ASP A 1185 -18.39 32.53 -46.76
C ASP A 1185 -19.51 32.22 -47.78
N HIS A 1186 -19.66 30.97 -48.25
CA HIS A 1186 -20.81 30.58 -49.09
C HIS A 1186 -21.26 29.14 -48.75
N ALA A 1187 -22.45 29.01 -48.18
CA ALA A 1187 -23.07 27.71 -47.91
C ALA A 1187 -23.60 27.07 -49.20
N GLN A 1188 -22.72 26.52 -50.04
CA GLN A 1188 -23.07 25.52 -51.05
C GLN A 1188 -22.10 24.34 -50.99
N LEU A 1189 -22.65 23.14 -50.89
CA LEU A 1189 -21.91 21.87 -51.00
C LEU A 1189 -21.68 21.61 -52.49
N THR A 1190 -20.44 21.74 -52.97
CA THR A 1190 -20.05 21.23 -54.28
C THR A 1190 -19.67 19.74 -54.13
N GLU A 1191 -20.41 18.84 -54.79
CA GLU A 1191 -19.98 17.44 -54.91
C GLU A 1191 -18.74 17.37 -55.82
N LEU A 1192 -17.60 16.95 -55.26
CA LEU A 1192 -16.46 16.52 -56.07
C LEU A 1192 -16.80 15.14 -56.66
N THR A 1193 -16.95 15.08 -57.98
CA THR A 1193 -17.15 13.84 -58.72
C THR A 1193 -15.83 13.10 -58.92
N GLY A 1194 -15.85 11.80 -58.62
CA GLY A 1194 -15.08 10.78 -59.35
C GLY A 1194 -13.58 10.68 -59.09
N ASP A 1195 -12.78 11.65 -59.54
CA ASP A 1195 -11.49 11.28 -60.13
C ASP A 1195 -10.22 12.00 -59.63
N ASP A 1196 -10.28 12.90 -58.65
CA ASP A 1196 -9.06 13.65 -58.24
C ASP A 1196 -8.47 13.27 -56.87
N VAL A 1197 -7.19 12.85 -56.95
CA VAL A 1197 -6.15 12.65 -55.92
C VAL A 1197 -6.23 11.37 -55.07
N LEU A 1198 -5.62 10.30 -55.60
CA LEU A 1198 -5.13 9.14 -54.84
C LEU A 1198 -3.70 9.40 -54.35
N ALA A 1199 -3.52 9.66 -53.06
CA ALA A 1199 -2.22 9.50 -52.40
C ALA A 1199 -2.35 8.48 -51.27
N THR A 1200 -1.71 7.32 -51.45
CA THR A 1200 -1.60 6.27 -50.44
C THR A 1200 -0.24 6.33 -49.77
N VAL A 1201 -0.18 6.65 -48.48
CA VAL A 1201 1.04 6.51 -47.67
C VAL A 1201 0.77 5.58 -46.48
N PRO A 1202 1.65 4.61 -46.16
CA PRO A 1202 1.48 3.71 -45.03
C PRO A 1202 1.52 4.43 -43.68
N VAL A 1203 0.63 4.03 -42.76
CA VAL A 1203 0.49 4.59 -41.39
C VAL A 1203 1.78 4.53 -40.55
N ALA A 1204 2.71 3.65 -40.89
CA ALA A 1204 4.00 3.51 -40.20
C ALA A 1204 4.91 4.74 -40.38
N ASP A 1205 4.82 5.45 -41.51
CA ASP A 1205 5.67 6.61 -41.78
C ASP A 1205 5.15 7.88 -41.06
N LEU A 1206 3.82 8.01 -40.92
CA LEU A 1206 3.18 9.09 -40.13
C LEU A 1206 3.45 9.00 -38.63
N LEU A 1207 3.58 7.78 -38.08
CA LEU A 1207 3.91 7.57 -36.67
C LEU A 1207 5.40 7.76 -36.36
N ASN A 1208 6.28 7.66 -37.36
CA ASN A 1208 7.70 7.95 -37.19
C ASN A 1208 8.01 9.46 -37.28
N ALA A 1209 7.22 10.23 -38.04
CA ALA A 1209 7.34 11.69 -38.09
C ALA A 1209 7.01 12.37 -36.74
N SER A 1210 6.10 11.82 -35.93
CA SER A 1210 5.77 12.40 -34.61
C SER A 1210 6.83 12.16 -33.53
N LYS A 1211 7.82 11.28 -33.78
CA LYS A 1211 8.94 11.00 -32.87
C LYS A 1211 10.20 11.80 -33.16
N ARG A 1212 10.21 12.66 -34.18
CA ARG A 1212 11.32 13.58 -34.46
C ARG A 1212 10.79 15.01 -34.62
N VAL A 1213 10.54 15.69 -33.51
CA VAL A 1213 10.58 17.16 -33.43
C VAL A 1213 11.25 17.53 -32.11
N ALA A 1214 12.57 17.59 -32.17
CA ALA A 1214 13.40 18.30 -31.21
C ALA A 1214 14.43 19.12 -32.00
N ASP A 1215 13.93 19.99 -32.91
CA ASP A 1215 14.69 21.11 -33.44
C ASP A 1215 13.72 22.16 -34.05
N PRO A 1216 13.82 23.48 -33.76
CA PRO A 1216 12.79 24.46 -34.15
C PRO A 1216 12.90 25.03 -35.58
N THR A 1217 13.72 24.49 -36.48
CA THR A 1217 14.11 25.22 -37.71
C THR A 1217 13.92 24.52 -39.06
N GLU A 1218 13.01 23.54 -39.21
CA GLU A 1218 12.63 23.08 -40.56
C GLU A 1218 11.12 23.21 -40.81
N GLN A 1219 10.77 24.05 -41.80
CA GLN A 1219 9.48 24.02 -42.47
C GLN A 1219 9.53 23.00 -43.60
N VAL A 1220 8.61 22.04 -43.61
CA VAL A 1220 8.33 21.18 -44.77
C VAL A 1220 6.90 21.45 -45.20
N THR A 1221 6.74 21.79 -46.48
CA THR A 1221 5.47 22.05 -47.21
C THR A 1221 4.52 20.88 -47.24
#